data_AF-A0A2E0F2V9-F1
#
_entry.id   AF-A0A2E0F2V9-F1
#
_cell.length_a   1.000
_cell.length_b   1.000
_cell.length_c   1.000
_cell.angle_alpha   90.00
_cell.angle_beta   90.00
_cell.angle_gamma   90.00
#
_symmetry.space_group_name_H-M   'P 1'
#
loop_
_entity.id
_entity.type
_entity.pdbx_description
1 polymer ?
#
loop_
_entity_poly.entity_id
_entity_poly.type
_entity_poly.pdbx_seq_one_letter_code
_entity_poly.pdbx_strand_id
1 'polypeptide(L)'
;MMCPMMMNGEVRGEHLIGSKRVLALSLVSLLFLSVSLPMSSATQGRSEIFVDVANCPNSGDGSAEDPYCSIADAVIASSPSDTIWVSAGTYELTSSITIPHPLTLKGAGSGQSALVRSAGDLTETIVDIEQTYGGFLIQSSQVSIDGFDIRGDESTRWGIYVSGAQGDLSDIEIENNFIHGMAKRVDGLRSTSWGILTDAKPGGTATNTIDGLEIRGNEIYDIGGVGGSIGLGISLHEVHSLNEGGGALIENNRFADIHDGLWGGVPGVDGLPTPGMAIFAHEEVNSIGTSYPDDQQGGVTVQNNLYESLDVGAALQLTDGGLFNEDNSNFNDVGVYMINVDGSTTVEETKLEPYAKTGGRNLSLLIGESTAYFSSASEAIAHTVVASQNSWFTIELSDGVFDEILTISNSEVLGNLMIKAEEGASPEIVGGVNVQATYLIQNLTFDGLGLDGGTSSGQSMFQINAPGGISDLTIKNMAFNGNSSSNSAIIASGLREDVEIQNNQFNDIDGNFIFTTTPNAVDTGAGQLSSVDFSGNIISDSESTIRIKPVNGLISQTTILNNQFSNSGANGVPMLILDSIGSIAIQDNVMSNLTSSVAIDMTDVRFATISDNNMSELVQAISISQSSPNAIDTITVTDNVFTSIDEFVIDAPLLTSADIVAEDNWFGTTNMSSILESIDGDVLVQEQWYSWPGEDSDGDGWADDYDICAGFNDGLDSDFDGIPDGCDPLNDRDGDLIGDVFDNCIDTQNTDQDNYDNDLYGDLCDDDDDGDGILDEDDSCPQGSKGWTPTLLTDYDSDGCWDFSEDLDDDNDGVNDRDVNGNILDGCSSSIGSQKDWISNETNDRDGDGCLDSIEDDDDDADGLNDDEDACPQGQVVRTNDGLIVPIDISNDMDLDGCRDGDEDEDDDGDGILDEFDLCPERWTETLNDLDKDGCDDAIKAAEDRTLFEKLLAGEITAIGIILIPIVLLLIVGQRTLMVTGRAKQKNEMMGVVASATNPLQLRRAANQANFLFEEGIISSGQLDRILSEIEDRKFEFDDDDVLSEQKENDELASVLDKAVSLGLTTDAATKRMLQHVDAGRFSPGHYIELWTRRIADHTLDTTPAEPVVENKRKRIKRRKEAIPDDAVEIEKVEEEAPKPEMPDFDSMTKKELVDLLKERDLPVSGKKSELIERLMKWVEEG
;
A
#
# COMPACT_ATOMS: atom_id res chain seq x y z
N MET A 1 -17.83 -41.81 -20.30
CA MET A 1 -18.57 -43.08 -20.58
C MET A 1 -18.25 -43.51 -22.01
N MET A 2 -18.32 -44.80 -22.37
CA MET A 2 -17.60 -45.35 -23.54
C MET A 2 -18.00 -44.78 -24.92
N CYS A 3 -17.01 -44.49 -25.77
CA CYS A 3 -17.12 -44.41 -27.25
C CYS A 3 -17.15 -45.84 -27.86
N PRO A 4 -17.65 -46.08 -29.10
CA PRO A 4 -16.71 -46.12 -30.25
C PRO A 4 -17.29 -45.80 -31.67
N MET A 5 -16.51 -45.02 -32.45
CA MET A 5 -15.94 -45.33 -33.79
C MET A 5 -16.69 -46.08 -34.94
N MET A 6 -16.34 -45.66 -36.18
CA MET A 6 -16.24 -46.40 -37.48
C MET A 6 -17.40 -46.53 -38.52
N MET A 7 -17.33 -45.68 -39.56
CA MET A 7 -17.04 -45.98 -41.01
C MET A 7 -18.00 -46.65 -42.04
N ASN A 8 -17.85 -46.15 -43.30
CA ASN A 8 -17.97 -46.76 -44.66
C ASN A 8 -19.32 -46.83 -45.44
N GLY A 9 -19.33 -46.43 -46.74
CA GLY A 9 -20.57 -46.44 -47.58
C GLY A 9 -20.63 -46.03 -49.08
N GLU A 10 -19.58 -46.12 -49.93
CA GLU A 10 -19.61 -46.27 -51.42
C GLU A 10 -20.31 -45.27 -52.44
N VAL A 11 -19.49 -44.67 -53.34
CA VAL A 11 -19.50 -44.79 -54.85
C VAL A 11 -20.42 -43.97 -55.84
N ARG A 12 -19.75 -43.11 -56.66
CA ARG A 12 -19.94 -42.69 -58.11
C ARG A 12 -21.11 -41.79 -58.60
N GLY A 13 -20.80 -40.83 -59.51
CA GLY A 13 -21.81 -40.13 -60.34
C GLY A 13 -21.44 -38.99 -61.35
N GLU A 14 -20.37 -39.12 -62.16
CA GLU A 14 -20.19 -38.62 -63.57
C GLU A 14 -20.57 -37.19 -64.13
N HIS A 15 -19.56 -36.52 -64.72
CA HIS A 15 -19.50 -35.78 -66.02
C HIS A 15 -20.18 -34.39 -66.32
N LEU A 16 -19.37 -33.30 -66.24
CA LEU A 16 -18.76 -32.49 -67.33
C LEU A 16 -19.53 -31.74 -68.47
N ILE A 17 -19.00 -30.54 -68.82
CA ILE A 17 -19.16 -29.70 -70.07
C ILE A 17 -20.47 -28.87 -70.17
N GLY A 18 -20.55 -27.60 -70.61
CA GLY A 18 -19.63 -26.53 -71.13
C GLY A 18 -20.49 -25.30 -71.56
N SER A 19 -20.05 -24.16 -72.15
CA SER A 19 -18.83 -23.79 -72.89
C SER A 19 -18.85 -22.30 -73.35
N LYS A 20 -17.72 -21.55 -73.22
CA LYS A 20 -17.21 -20.42 -74.08
C LYS A 20 -18.06 -19.13 -74.24
N ARG A 21 -17.59 -17.92 -73.84
CA ARG A 21 -16.45 -17.05 -74.29
C ARG A 21 -16.79 -15.99 -75.37
N VAL A 22 -16.49 -14.71 -75.04
CA VAL A 22 -15.70 -13.71 -75.83
C VAL A 22 -16.34 -12.62 -76.75
N LEU A 23 -15.88 -11.36 -76.53
CA LEU A 23 -15.69 -10.16 -77.41
C LEU A 23 -16.80 -9.08 -77.70
N ALA A 24 -16.40 -7.81 -77.42
CA ALA A 24 -16.38 -6.63 -78.33
C ALA A 24 -17.43 -5.47 -78.25
N LEU A 25 -16.99 -4.37 -77.62
CA LEU A 25 -16.77 -3.02 -78.20
C LEU A 25 -17.86 -2.25 -79.03
N SER A 26 -18.20 -1.05 -78.51
CA SER A 26 -18.03 0.29 -79.13
C SER A 26 -19.12 1.05 -79.96
N LEU A 27 -19.19 2.36 -79.68
CA LEU A 27 -19.42 3.56 -80.55
C LEU A 27 -20.84 4.04 -81.02
N VAL A 28 -21.10 5.31 -80.65
CA VAL A 28 -21.66 6.44 -81.46
C VAL A 28 -23.19 6.72 -81.54
N SER A 29 -23.57 7.71 -80.71
CA SER A 29 -24.44 8.89 -80.93
C SER A 29 -24.97 9.21 -82.35
N LEU A 30 -26.22 9.72 -82.44
CA LEU A 30 -26.56 10.91 -83.24
C LEU A 30 -27.95 11.53 -82.92
N LEU A 31 -28.04 12.86 -83.07
CA LEU A 31 -29.16 13.77 -82.75
C LEU A 31 -30.50 13.48 -83.48
N PHE A 32 -31.62 14.02 -82.96
CA PHE A 32 -32.31 15.21 -83.55
C PHE A 32 -33.37 15.86 -82.61
N LEU A 33 -33.94 17.01 -83.02
CA LEU A 33 -34.38 18.10 -82.14
C LEU A 33 -35.88 18.51 -82.27
N SER A 34 -36.34 19.35 -81.34
CA SER A 34 -37.50 20.30 -81.40
C SER A 34 -38.93 19.73 -81.17
N VAL A 35 -39.93 20.46 -80.62
CA VAL A 35 -40.22 21.92 -80.55
C VAL A 35 -40.89 22.37 -79.22
N SER A 36 -40.35 23.41 -78.57
CA SER A 36 -40.96 24.56 -77.81
C SER A 36 -42.19 24.39 -76.86
N LEU A 37 -42.09 24.65 -75.53
CA LEU A 37 -42.15 25.94 -74.77
C LEU A 37 -43.58 26.43 -74.40
N PRO A 38 -43.80 27.30 -73.37
CA PRO A 38 -42.85 28.06 -72.52
C PRO A 38 -42.58 27.39 -71.15
N MET A 39 -41.48 27.66 -70.42
CA MET A 39 -40.85 28.94 -69.99
C MET A 39 -41.62 29.71 -68.90
N SER A 40 -41.20 29.51 -67.64
CA SER A 40 -41.10 30.58 -66.65
C SER A 40 -39.75 30.42 -65.94
N SER A 41 -39.15 31.52 -65.53
CA SER A 41 -37.82 31.57 -64.90
C SER A 41 -37.91 31.72 -63.39
N ALA A 42 -37.10 30.98 -62.65
CA ALA A 42 -36.61 31.37 -61.33
C ALA A 42 -35.29 30.61 -61.05
N THR A 43 -34.17 31.27 -61.31
CA THR A 43 -32.94 31.02 -60.54
C THR A 43 -32.98 31.99 -59.37
N GLN A 44 -32.99 31.48 -58.14
CA GLN A 44 -32.84 32.27 -56.93
C GLN A 44 -31.65 31.66 -56.17
N GLY A 45 -30.58 32.43 -56.03
CA GLY A 45 -29.51 32.11 -55.07
C GLY A 45 -29.90 32.65 -53.69
N ARG A 46 -29.06 32.39 -52.67
CA ARG A 46 -29.21 32.99 -51.33
C ARG A 46 -29.41 34.50 -51.46
N SER A 47 -30.40 35.05 -50.76
CA SER A 47 -30.64 36.48 -50.67
C SER A 47 -29.87 37.03 -49.48
N GLU A 48 -29.18 38.16 -49.67
CA GLU A 48 -28.69 38.97 -48.55
C GLU A 48 -29.77 40.00 -48.19
N ILE A 49 -30.13 40.03 -46.91
CA ILE A 49 -31.11 40.95 -46.33
C ILE A 49 -30.40 41.83 -45.30
N PHE A 50 -30.68 43.12 -45.29
CA PHE A 50 -30.00 44.09 -44.44
C PHE A 50 -30.97 44.75 -43.45
N VAL A 51 -30.51 44.94 -42.22
CA VAL A 51 -31.24 45.56 -41.11
C VAL A 51 -30.39 46.66 -40.50
N ASP A 52 -30.96 47.85 -40.34
CA ASP A 52 -30.26 49.02 -39.77
C ASP A 52 -31.25 49.97 -39.08
N VAL A 53 -31.31 49.91 -37.74
CA VAL A 53 -32.22 50.75 -36.93
C VAL A 53 -31.96 52.27 -37.05
N ALA A 54 -30.75 52.67 -37.46
CA ALA A 54 -30.37 54.08 -37.58
C ALA A 54 -30.66 54.68 -38.96
N ASN A 55 -30.59 53.87 -40.02
CA ASN A 55 -30.66 54.32 -41.42
C ASN A 55 -31.87 53.78 -42.20
N CYS A 56 -32.68 52.87 -41.65
CA CYS A 56 -33.83 52.30 -42.35
C CYS A 56 -34.88 53.34 -42.79
N PRO A 57 -35.52 53.15 -43.96
CA PRO A 57 -36.87 53.66 -44.18
C PRO A 57 -37.90 52.84 -43.37
N ASN A 58 -38.97 53.48 -42.90
CA ASN A 58 -40.09 52.83 -42.17
C ASN A 58 -40.88 51.75 -42.96
N SER A 59 -40.40 51.35 -44.13
CA SER A 59 -40.95 50.29 -44.98
C SER A 59 -39.88 49.86 -46.01
N GLY A 60 -38.71 49.43 -45.51
CA GLY A 60 -37.63 48.89 -46.35
C GLY A 60 -38.02 47.62 -47.10
N ASP A 61 -37.22 47.26 -48.09
CA ASP A 61 -37.34 46.01 -48.85
C ASP A 61 -36.23 44.99 -48.54
N GLY A 62 -35.36 45.31 -47.58
CA GLY A 62 -34.27 44.46 -47.14
C GLY A 62 -33.00 44.61 -47.97
N SER A 63 -32.97 45.45 -49.00
CA SER A 63 -31.73 45.79 -49.69
C SER A 63 -30.78 46.61 -48.80
N ALA A 64 -29.48 46.60 -49.12
CA ALA A 64 -28.48 47.45 -48.47
C ALA A 64 -28.70 48.96 -48.69
N GLU A 65 -29.66 49.34 -49.53
CA GLU A 65 -29.99 50.73 -49.89
C GLU A 65 -31.29 51.20 -49.18
N ASP A 66 -32.26 50.30 -48.95
CA ASP A 66 -33.50 50.52 -48.19
C ASP A 66 -33.73 49.37 -47.16
N PRO A 67 -32.89 49.26 -46.10
CA PRO A 67 -32.89 48.12 -45.15
C PRO A 67 -34.09 48.09 -44.20
N TYR A 68 -34.32 46.95 -43.54
CA TYR A 68 -35.36 46.81 -42.51
C TYR A 68 -35.01 47.54 -41.21
N CYS A 69 -36.04 48.00 -40.48
CA CYS A 69 -35.88 48.66 -39.17
C CYS A 69 -35.81 47.69 -37.98
N SER A 70 -36.25 46.45 -38.15
CA SER A 70 -36.25 45.44 -37.08
C SER A 70 -35.81 44.08 -37.62
N ILE A 71 -35.16 43.30 -36.75
CA ILE A 71 -34.72 41.94 -37.07
C ILE A 71 -35.95 41.04 -37.30
N ALA A 72 -37.02 41.22 -36.52
CA ALA A 72 -38.25 40.44 -36.65
C ALA A 72 -38.96 40.65 -38.00
N ASP A 73 -39.03 41.88 -38.52
CA ASP A 73 -39.59 42.14 -39.86
C ASP A 73 -38.75 41.47 -40.96
N ALA A 74 -37.42 41.47 -40.81
CA ALA A 74 -36.50 40.86 -41.75
C ALA A 74 -36.60 39.33 -41.76
N VAL A 75 -36.70 38.69 -40.58
CA VAL A 75 -36.95 37.24 -40.46
C VAL A 75 -38.29 36.86 -41.11
N ILE A 76 -39.36 37.63 -40.86
CA ILE A 76 -40.69 37.41 -41.46
C ILE A 76 -40.68 37.59 -43.00
N ALA A 77 -39.77 38.41 -43.53
CA ALA A 77 -39.62 38.65 -44.97
C ALA A 77 -38.68 37.67 -45.68
N SER A 78 -37.84 36.95 -44.93
CA SER A 78 -36.79 36.07 -45.46
C SER A 78 -37.33 34.77 -46.07
N SER A 79 -36.48 34.10 -46.84
CA SER A 79 -36.68 32.75 -47.37
C SER A 79 -35.72 31.76 -46.70
N PRO A 80 -35.98 30.44 -46.76
CA PRO A 80 -35.05 29.43 -46.28
C PRO A 80 -33.64 29.59 -46.88
N SER A 81 -32.64 29.55 -46.02
CA SER A 81 -31.20 29.71 -46.32
C SER A 81 -30.78 31.08 -46.85
N ASP A 82 -31.56 32.14 -46.64
CA ASP A 82 -31.11 33.53 -46.77
C ASP A 82 -30.13 33.92 -45.63
N THR A 83 -29.44 35.05 -45.80
CA THR A 83 -28.54 35.62 -44.78
C THR A 83 -28.98 37.04 -44.42
N ILE A 84 -29.17 37.31 -43.13
CA ILE A 84 -29.57 38.62 -42.61
C ILE A 84 -28.38 39.28 -41.91
N TRP A 85 -27.90 40.38 -42.48
CA TRP A 85 -26.89 41.26 -41.90
C TRP A 85 -27.54 42.35 -41.06
N VAL A 86 -27.14 42.48 -39.80
CA VAL A 86 -27.71 43.45 -38.84
C VAL A 86 -26.66 44.44 -38.38
N SER A 87 -26.75 45.68 -38.88
CA SER A 87 -25.86 46.80 -38.53
C SER A 87 -25.83 47.09 -37.02
N ALA A 88 -24.68 47.54 -36.53
CA ALA A 88 -24.48 48.00 -35.15
C ALA A 88 -25.54 49.03 -34.70
N GLY A 89 -25.98 48.91 -33.46
CA GLY A 89 -27.06 49.69 -32.87
C GLY A 89 -27.90 48.88 -31.88
N THR A 90 -28.83 49.55 -31.19
CA THR A 90 -29.71 48.94 -30.19
C THR A 90 -31.08 48.63 -30.79
N TYR A 91 -31.50 47.37 -30.70
CA TYR A 91 -32.74 46.83 -31.23
C TYR A 91 -33.67 46.43 -30.07
N GLU A 92 -34.47 47.39 -29.57
CA GLU A 92 -35.49 47.17 -28.54
C GLU A 92 -36.54 46.14 -29.02
N LEU A 93 -36.63 45.00 -28.34
CA LEU A 93 -37.63 43.97 -28.64
C LEU A 93 -38.89 44.13 -27.77
N THR A 94 -40.04 43.75 -28.33
CA THR A 94 -41.33 43.69 -27.61
C THR A 94 -41.89 42.26 -27.48
N SER A 95 -41.20 41.31 -28.09
CA SER A 95 -41.41 39.86 -28.04
C SER A 95 -40.17 39.17 -28.61
N SER A 96 -39.96 37.89 -28.28
CA SER A 96 -38.91 37.06 -28.85
C SER A 96 -38.93 37.02 -30.39
N ILE A 97 -37.76 36.92 -31.02
CA ILE A 97 -37.60 36.69 -32.46
C ILE A 97 -37.71 35.17 -32.72
N THR A 98 -38.78 34.74 -33.38
CA THR A 98 -38.95 33.33 -33.78
C THR A 98 -38.34 33.08 -35.16
N ILE A 99 -37.47 32.06 -35.28
CA ILE A 99 -36.83 31.63 -36.53
C ILE A 99 -37.47 30.29 -36.96
N PRO A 100 -38.36 30.28 -37.99
CA PRO A 100 -39.21 29.12 -38.29
C PRO A 100 -38.75 28.29 -39.51
N HIS A 101 -37.55 28.56 -40.05
CA HIS A 101 -36.94 27.88 -41.20
C HIS A 101 -35.43 28.14 -41.20
N PRO A 102 -34.62 27.43 -42.03
CA PRO A 102 -33.18 27.66 -42.14
C PRO A 102 -32.84 29.13 -42.41
N LEU A 103 -31.88 29.70 -41.69
CA LEU A 103 -31.57 31.13 -41.73
C LEU A 103 -30.22 31.46 -41.07
N THR A 104 -29.40 32.29 -41.70
CA THR A 104 -28.18 32.84 -41.07
C THR A 104 -28.43 34.28 -40.60
N LEU A 105 -28.19 34.58 -39.33
CA LEU A 105 -28.20 35.91 -38.73
C LEU A 105 -26.78 36.33 -38.38
N LYS A 106 -26.31 37.49 -38.88
CA LYS A 106 -24.98 38.03 -38.59
C LYS A 106 -25.05 39.47 -38.08
N GLY A 107 -24.64 39.66 -36.84
CA GLY A 107 -24.51 40.97 -36.18
C GLY A 107 -23.19 41.67 -36.53
N ALA A 108 -22.92 42.82 -35.91
CA ALA A 108 -21.71 43.61 -36.17
C ALA A 108 -20.43 42.97 -35.61
N GLY A 109 -20.54 42.09 -34.61
CA GLY A 109 -19.44 41.27 -34.09
C GLY A 109 -19.18 39.99 -34.90
N SER A 110 -19.87 39.80 -36.02
CA SER A 110 -19.84 38.56 -36.81
C SER A 110 -18.42 38.12 -37.19
N GLY A 111 -18.09 36.86 -36.89
CA GLY A 111 -16.78 36.27 -37.15
C GLY A 111 -15.64 36.82 -36.28
N GLN A 112 -15.95 37.43 -35.13
CA GLN A 112 -14.99 37.87 -34.11
C GLN A 112 -15.48 37.43 -32.73
N SER A 113 -14.76 36.50 -32.09
CA SER A 113 -15.09 35.97 -30.75
C SER A 113 -15.39 37.06 -29.73
N ALA A 114 -16.38 36.80 -28.87
CA ALA A 114 -16.76 37.72 -27.78
C ALA A 114 -15.56 38.04 -26.87
N LEU A 115 -14.70 37.04 -26.64
CA LEU A 115 -13.49 37.08 -25.81
C LEU A 115 -12.48 38.19 -26.16
N VAL A 116 -12.55 38.73 -27.39
CA VAL A 116 -11.66 39.81 -27.87
C VAL A 116 -12.39 41.11 -28.19
N ARG A 117 -13.69 41.21 -27.87
CA ARG A 117 -14.55 42.38 -28.09
C ARG A 117 -14.89 43.04 -26.74
N SER A 118 -15.96 43.82 -26.66
CA SER A 118 -16.47 44.40 -25.41
C SER A 118 -17.96 44.70 -25.52
N ALA A 119 -18.77 44.10 -24.64
CA ALA A 119 -20.22 44.31 -24.63
C ALA A 119 -20.61 45.79 -24.44
N GLY A 120 -21.73 46.18 -25.05
CA GLY A 120 -22.31 47.51 -24.92
C GLY A 120 -21.59 48.65 -25.67
N ASP A 121 -20.58 48.40 -26.50
CA ASP A 121 -19.99 49.46 -27.34
C ASP A 121 -20.91 49.85 -28.52
N LEU A 122 -20.71 51.07 -29.03
CA LEU A 122 -21.42 51.60 -30.19
C LEU A 122 -21.05 50.92 -31.52
N THR A 123 -20.13 49.95 -31.51
CA THR A 123 -19.83 49.06 -32.62
C THR A 123 -20.65 47.77 -32.61
N GLU A 124 -21.41 47.49 -31.56
CA GLU A 124 -22.11 46.22 -31.37
C GLU A 124 -23.56 46.22 -31.87
N THR A 125 -24.06 45.04 -32.21
CA THR A 125 -25.48 44.80 -32.52
C THR A 125 -26.20 44.32 -31.26
N ILE A 126 -26.69 45.29 -30.49
CA ILE A 126 -27.31 45.08 -29.18
C ILE A 126 -28.79 44.70 -29.37
N VAL A 127 -29.14 43.46 -29.05
CA VAL A 127 -30.49 42.91 -29.01
C VAL A 127 -31.02 43.09 -27.59
N ASP A 128 -31.87 44.10 -27.41
CA ASP A 128 -32.29 44.59 -26.11
C ASP A 128 -33.62 43.92 -25.72
N ILE A 129 -33.56 43.00 -24.75
CA ILE A 129 -34.66 42.09 -24.38
C ILE A 129 -35.16 42.31 -22.94
N GLU A 130 -34.81 43.44 -22.32
CA GLU A 130 -35.36 43.91 -21.05
C GLU A 130 -36.91 43.95 -21.10
N GLN A 131 -37.58 43.61 -20.00
CA GLN A 131 -39.04 43.55 -19.88
C GLN A 131 -39.75 42.53 -20.81
N THR A 132 -39.01 41.78 -21.63
CA THR A 132 -39.55 40.68 -22.43
C THR A 132 -39.47 39.34 -21.66
N TYR A 133 -39.77 38.22 -22.33
CA TYR A 133 -39.61 36.88 -21.75
C TYR A 133 -38.31 36.18 -22.17
N GLY A 134 -37.75 36.58 -23.32
CA GLY A 134 -36.54 36.00 -23.91
C GLY A 134 -36.29 36.46 -25.35
N GLY A 135 -35.09 36.21 -25.86
CA GLY A 135 -34.58 36.74 -27.13
C GLY A 135 -34.90 35.90 -28.36
N PHE A 136 -33.96 35.06 -28.81
CA PHE A 136 -34.11 34.27 -30.04
C PHE A 136 -34.73 32.89 -29.76
N LEU A 137 -35.76 32.52 -30.53
CA LEU A 137 -36.44 31.22 -30.48
C LEU A 137 -36.22 30.49 -31.81
N ILE A 138 -35.34 29.49 -31.80
CA ILE A 138 -35.01 28.65 -32.96
C ILE A 138 -35.99 27.48 -33.02
N GLN A 139 -36.62 27.24 -34.18
CA GLN A 139 -37.59 26.16 -34.40
C GLN A 139 -37.36 25.42 -35.73
N SER A 140 -36.12 25.40 -36.23
CA SER A 140 -35.72 24.79 -37.49
C SER A 140 -34.25 24.42 -37.45
N SER A 141 -33.89 23.34 -38.15
CA SER A 141 -32.51 23.05 -38.54
C SER A 141 -31.88 24.17 -39.37
N GLN A 142 -30.55 24.16 -39.49
CA GLN A 142 -29.75 25.02 -40.38
C GLN A 142 -29.95 26.51 -40.06
N VAL A 143 -29.77 26.84 -38.78
CA VAL A 143 -29.91 28.19 -38.23
C VAL A 143 -28.60 28.60 -37.56
N SER A 144 -28.13 29.79 -37.90
CA SER A 144 -26.84 30.33 -37.45
C SER A 144 -27.03 31.72 -36.86
N ILE A 145 -26.51 31.96 -35.65
CA ILE A 145 -26.60 33.25 -34.93
C ILE A 145 -25.19 33.67 -34.49
N ASP A 146 -24.61 34.61 -35.23
CA ASP A 146 -23.21 35.03 -35.09
C ASP A 146 -23.05 36.53 -34.80
N GLY A 147 -22.43 36.87 -33.66
CA GLY A 147 -21.89 38.20 -33.39
C GLY A 147 -22.87 39.26 -32.86
N PHE A 148 -23.77 38.88 -31.94
CA PHE A 148 -24.72 39.78 -31.26
C PHE A 148 -24.35 40.08 -29.80
N ASP A 149 -24.96 41.11 -29.23
CA ASP A 149 -24.94 41.43 -27.79
C ASP A 149 -26.38 41.34 -27.24
N ILE A 150 -26.70 40.30 -26.46
CA ILE A 150 -28.05 39.96 -26.02
C ILE A 150 -28.18 40.29 -24.52
N ARG A 151 -28.95 41.35 -24.19
CA ARG A 151 -29.09 41.88 -22.82
C ARG A 151 -30.51 41.75 -22.25
N GLY A 152 -30.66 41.03 -21.14
CA GLY A 152 -31.90 40.86 -20.39
C GLY A 152 -32.03 41.69 -19.09
N ASP A 153 -33.09 41.43 -18.33
CA ASP A 153 -33.36 42.01 -16.99
C ASP A 153 -34.03 41.00 -16.01
N GLU A 154 -34.55 41.51 -14.87
CA GLU A 154 -35.36 40.73 -13.90
C GLU A 154 -36.70 40.19 -14.48
N SER A 155 -37.00 40.41 -15.76
CA SER A 155 -38.16 39.86 -16.49
C SER A 155 -37.79 38.72 -17.44
N THR A 156 -36.57 38.74 -17.99
CA THR A 156 -36.08 37.86 -19.06
C THR A 156 -35.64 36.49 -18.53
N ARG A 157 -36.16 35.39 -19.12
CA ARG A 157 -35.89 34.02 -18.68
C ARG A 157 -34.76 33.32 -19.46
N TRP A 158 -34.59 33.64 -20.74
CA TRP A 158 -33.59 33.00 -21.61
C TRP A 158 -33.09 33.98 -22.68
N GLY A 159 -31.80 33.92 -23.03
CA GLY A 159 -31.24 34.69 -24.14
C GLY A 159 -31.57 34.07 -25.49
N ILE A 160 -31.15 32.81 -25.68
CA ILE A 160 -31.45 31.97 -26.85
C ILE A 160 -32.15 30.69 -26.39
N TYR A 161 -33.15 30.24 -27.15
CA TYR A 161 -33.92 29.02 -26.90
C TYR A 161 -34.09 28.20 -28.19
N VAL A 162 -33.49 27.01 -28.22
CA VAL A 162 -33.69 26.01 -29.27
C VAL A 162 -34.87 25.13 -28.88
N SER A 163 -35.92 25.08 -29.71
CA SER A 163 -37.15 24.36 -29.38
C SER A 163 -37.61 23.42 -30.50
N GLY A 164 -37.36 22.12 -30.31
CA GLY A 164 -37.74 21.03 -31.23
C GLY A 164 -39.24 20.70 -31.27
N ALA A 165 -40.10 21.59 -30.76
CA ALA A 165 -41.55 21.44 -30.69
C ALA A 165 -42.28 21.21 -32.03
N GLN A 166 -41.55 21.24 -33.17
CA GLN A 166 -42.08 21.02 -34.51
C GLN A 166 -41.50 19.77 -35.21
N GLY A 167 -40.47 19.13 -34.63
CA GLY A 167 -39.72 18.01 -35.19
C GLY A 167 -38.27 18.01 -34.71
N ASP A 168 -37.50 17.01 -35.13
CA ASP A 168 -36.06 16.93 -34.90
C ASP A 168 -35.33 18.16 -35.48
N LEU A 169 -34.22 18.56 -34.84
CA LEU A 169 -33.40 19.69 -35.27
C LEU A 169 -31.95 19.27 -35.50
N SER A 170 -31.33 19.86 -36.52
CA SER A 170 -29.96 19.61 -36.95
C SER A 170 -29.23 20.91 -37.32
N ASP A 171 -27.90 20.91 -37.29
CA ASP A 171 -27.08 22.00 -37.87
C ASP A 171 -27.42 23.39 -37.27
N ILE A 172 -27.17 23.60 -35.97
CA ILE A 172 -27.45 24.87 -35.29
C ILE A 172 -26.15 25.50 -34.78
N GLU A 173 -25.82 26.68 -35.28
CA GLU A 173 -24.62 27.44 -34.93
C GLU A 173 -24.98 28.63 -34.01
N ILE A 174 -24.38 28.71 -32.83
CA ILE A 174 -24.46 29.86 -31.92
C ILE A 174 -23.04 30.37 -31.67
N GLU A 175 -22.63 31.39 -32.42
CA GLU A 175 -21.24 31.85 -32.47
C GLU A 175 -21.04 33.27 -31.93
N ASN A 176 -19.92 33.49 -31.23
CA ASN A 176 -19.36 34.82 -31.02
C ASN A 176 -20.32 35.82 -30.33
N ASN A 177 -21.29 35.41 -29.51
CA ASN A 177 -22.28 36.32 -28.90
C ASN A 177 -21.92 36.74 -27.46
N PHE A 178 -22.31 37.94 -27.03
CA PHE A 178 -22.46 38.27 -25.60
C PHE A 178 -23.89 37.92 -25.15
N ILE A 179 -24.05 37.25 -24.00
CA ILE A 179 -25.36 36.78 -23.51
C ILE A 179 -25.46 37.03 -22.00
N HIS A 180 -26.21 38.04 -21.56
CA HIS A 180 -26.15 38.50 -20.15
C HIS A 180 -27.44 39.14 -19.58
N GLY A 181 -27.53 39.15 -18.24
CA GLY A 181 -28.57 39.86 -17.48
C GLY A 181 -29.88 39.11 -17.30
N MET A 182 -29.98 37.83 -17.71
CA MET A 182 -31.19 37.01 -17.55
C MET A 182 -31.36 36.60 -16.09
N ALA A 183 -32.27 37.26 -15.38
CA ALA A 183 -32.48 37.05 -13.95
C ALA A 183 -33.97 37.02 -13.57
N LYS A 184 -34.79 36.29 -14.34
CA LYS A 184 -36.25 36.35 -14.23
C LYS A 184 -36.76 36.10 -12.81
N ARG A 185 -37.39 37.12 -12.26
CA ARG A 185 -38.14 37.03 -11.02
C ARG A 185 -39.59 36.63 -11.27
N VAL A 186 -40.07 35.62 -10.53
CA VAL A 186 -41.47 35.20 -10.51
C VAL A 186 -42.05 35.44 -9.11
N ASP A 187 -43.01 36.37 -8.99
CA ASP A 187 -43.66 36.66 -7.70
C ASP A 187 -44.56 35.48 -7.25
N GLY A 188 -43.99 34.53 -6.50
CA GLY A 188 -44.70 33.45 -5.83
C GLY A 188 -44.34 32.02 -6.24
N LEU A 189 -43.42 31.85 -7.20
CA LEU A 189 -42.77 30.58 -7.55
C LEU A 189 -41.28 30.84 -7.81
N ARG A 190 -40.43 29.82 -7.65
CA ARG A 190 -39.01 29.96 -7.97
C ARG A 190 -38.80 29.96 -9.49
N SER A 191 -37.70 30.52 -9.96
CA SER A 191 -37.36 30.58 -11.37
C SER A 191 -35.93 30.15 -11.58
N THR A 192 -35.69 29.55 -12.73
CA THR A 192 -34.36 29.37 -13.33
C THR A 192 -34.29 30.35 -14.51
N SER A 193 -33.09 30.84 -14.77
CA SER A 193 -32.79 31.75 -15.89
C SER A 193 -31.60 31.22 -16.66
N TRP A 194 -31.64 31.36 -17.99
CA TRP A 194 -30.70 30.74 -18.93
C TRP A 194 -29.97 31.77 -19.80
N GLY A 195 -28.71 31.51 -20.13
CA GLY A 195 -28.07 32.11 -21.32
C GLY A 195 -28.65 31.46 -22.59
N ILE A 196 -28.34 30.17 -22.77
CA ILE A 196 -28.83 29.30 -23.84
C ILE A 196 -29.62 28.14 -23.22
N LEU A 197 -30.76 27.78 -23.82
CA LEU A 197 -31.57 26.62 -23.47
C LEU A 197 -31.89 25.79 -24.72
N THR A 198 -31.85 24.46 -24.60
CA THR A 198 -32.46 23.53 -25.57
C THR A 198 -33.64 22.79 -24.94
N ASP A 199 -34.61 22.37 -25.75
CA ASP A 199 -35.81 21.60 -25.36
C ASP A 199 -36.46 21.06 -26.64
N ALA A 200 -36.23 19.79 -26.97
CA ALA A 200 -36.85 19.16 -28.14
C ALA A 200 -38.33 18.80 -27.91
N LYS A 201 -38.77 18.76 -26.64
CA LYS A 201 -39.95 18.01 -26.20
C LYS A 201 -40.87 18.80 -25.25
N PRO A 202 -41.26 20.09 -25.47
CA PRO A 202 -41.83 20.91 -24.39
C PRO A 202 -43.11 20.33 -23.76
N GLY A 203 -42.98 19.69 -22.59
CA GLY A 203 -44.06 18.98 -21.90
C GLY A 203 -44.18 17.46 -22.17
N GLY A 204 -43.11 16.79 -22.59
CA GLY A 204 -42.87 15.37 -22.30
C GLY A 204 -43.74 14.33 -23.03
N THR A 205 -44.04 14.51 -24.32
CA THR A 205 -44.88 13.53 -25.09
C THR A 205 -44.46 13.26 -26.55
N ALA A 206 -43.27 13.71 -26.98
CA ALA A 206 -42.70 13.43 -28.31
C ALA A 206 -41.33 12.72 -28.17
N THR A 207 -40.76 12.29 -29.29
CA THR A 207 -39.46 11.57 -29.36
C THR A 207 -38.53 12.30 -30.32
N ASN A 208 -38.42 13.63 -30.15
CA ASN A 208 -37.63 14.48 -31.03
C ASN A 208 -36.25 14.71 -30.39
N THR A 209 -35.20 14.85 -31.20
CA THR A 209 -33.83 15.14 -30.72
C THR A 209 -33.25 16.42 -31.35
N ILE A 210 -32.12 16.85 -30.80
CA ILE A 210 -31.23 17.88 -31.35
C ILE A 210 -29.86 17.24 -31.61
N ASP A 211 -29.36 17.43 -32.83
CA ASP A 211 -28.10 16.92 -33.35
C ASP A 211 -27.33 18.09 -34.03
N GLY A 212 -26.00 18.04 -34.10
CA GLY A 212 -25.17 19.08 -34.70
C GLY A 212 -25.35 20.49 -34.11
N LEU A 213 -25.38 20.63 -32.77
CA LEU A 213 -25.47 21.92 -32.08
C LEU A 213 -24.07 22.46 -31.72
N GLU A 214 -23.63 23.50 -32.41
CA GLU A 214 -22.35 24.16 -32.14
C GLU A 214 -22.55 25.45 -31.33
N ILE A 215 -21.83 25.58 -30.21
CA ILE A 215 -21.82 26.78 -29.37
C ILE A 215 -20.36 27.22 -29.20
N ARG A 216 -19.93 28.18 -30.02
CA ARG A 216 -18.51 28.56 -30.15
C ARG A 216 -18.23 30.03 -29.85
N GLY A 217 -17.19 30.35 -29.07
CA GLY A 217 -16.65 31.71 -29.01
C GLY A 217 -17.50 32.77 -28.29
N ASN A 218 -18.55 32.37 -27.56
CA ASN A 218 -19.50 33.25 -26.87
C ASN A 218 -18.96 33.69 -25.49
N GLU A 219 -19.57 34.72 -24.90
CA GLU A 219 -19.33 35.12 -23.52
C GLU A 219 -20.68 35.29 -22.79
N ILE A 220 -20.90 34.45 -21.77
CA ILE A 220 -22.19 34.25 -21.10
C ILE A 220 -22.03 34.60 -19.61
N TYR A 221 -22.72 35.64 -19.13
CA TYR A 221 -22.46 36.15 -17.77
C TYR A 221 -23.64 36.88 -17.11
N ASP A 222 -23.55 37.10 -15.79
CA ASP A 222 -24.59 37.75 -14.95
C ASP A 222 -25.98 37.10 -15.15
N ILE A 223 -26.04 35.78 -14.93
CA ILE A 223 -27.25 34.96 -15.10
C ILE A 223 -27.76 34.53 -13.72
N GLY A 224 -29.04 34.76 -13.43
CA GLY A 224 -29.67 34.37 -12.14
C GLY A 224 -29.51 35.40 -11.01
N GLY A 225 -29.43 34.93 -9.76
CA GLY A 225 -29.14 35.70 -8.56
C GLY A 225 -30.29 36.59 -8.04
N VAL A 226 -30.96 37.34 -8.92
CA VAL A 226 -32.03 38.28 -8.53
C VAL A 226 -33.20 37.52 -7.91
N GLY A 227 -33.43 37.77 -6.62
CA GLY A 227 -34.52 37.16 -5.85
C GLY A 227 -34.37 35.65 -5.58
N GLY A 228 -33.17 35.08 -5.81
CA GLY A 228 -32.92 33.63 -5.72
C GLY A 228 -33.32 32.84 -6.97
N SER A 229 -33.30 33.48 -8.15
CA SER A 229 -33.30 32.75 -9.42
C SER A 229 -31.99 31.98 -9.57
N ILE A 230 -32.04 30.69 -9.90
CA ILE A 230 -30.84 29.95 -10.31
C ILE A 230 -30.39 30.49 -11.67
N GLY A 231 -29.09 30.67 -11.87
CA GLY A 231 -28.47 30.94 -13.16
C GLY A 231 -27.92 29.68 -13.82
N LEU A 232 -28.17 29.52 -15.12
CA LEU A 232 -27.59 28.48 -15.97
C LEU A 232 -27.01 29.14 -17.23
N GLY A 233 -25.73 28.90 -17.55
CA GLY A 233 -25.11 29.48 -18.74
C GLY A 233 -25.68 28.84 -20.02
N ILE A 234 -25.44 27.54 -20.20
CA ILE A 234 -26.02 26.67 -21.23
C ILE A 234 -26.80 25.56 -20.51
N SER A 235 -27.97 25.19 -21.02
CA SER A 235 -28.69 24.00 -20.57
C SER A 235 -29.12 23.11 -21.72
N LEU A 236 -28.66 21.86 -21.72
CA LEU A 236 -28.88 20.88 -22.78
C LEU A 236 -29.89 19.80 -22.37
N HIS A 237 -31.04 19.79 -23.04
CA HIS A 237 -32.13 18.80 -22.97
C HIS A 237 -32.30 18.17 -24.37
N GLU A 238 -32.51 16.86 -24.42
CA GLU A 238 -32.74 16.07 -25.65
C GLU A 238 -31.70 16.26 -26.79
N VAL A 239 -30.44 16.47 -26.41
CA VAL A 239 -29.28 16.55 -27.33
C VAL A 239 -28.62 15.18 -27.41
N HIS A 240 -28.72 14.49 -28.55
CA HIS A 240 -28.23 13.11 -28.71
C HIS A 240 -27.70 12.83 -30.11
N SER A 241 -26.49 12.29 -30.17
CA SER A 241 -25.87 11.68 -31.33
C SER A 241 -25.00 10.49 -30.90
N LEU A 242 -24.64 9.61 -31.83
CA LEU A 242 -23.81 8.42 -31.56
C LEU A 242 -22.30 8.66 -31.76
N ASN A 243 -21.91 9.87 -32.15
CA ASN A 243 -20.52 10.27 -32.37
C ASN A 243 -20.13 11.35 -31.36
N GLU A 244 -18.89 11.34 -30.88
CA GLU A 244 -18.33 12.43 -30.07
C GLU A 244 -18.49 13.78 -30.79
N GLY A 245 -18.92 14.80 -30.05
CA GLY A 245 -19.22 16.15 -30.58
C GLY A 245 -20.39 16.23 -31.55
N GLY A 246 -20.98 15.10 -31.98
CA GLY A 246 -22.06 15.05 -32.95
C GLY A 246 -23.36 15.66 -32.43
N GLY A 247 -23.69 15.45 -31.15
CA GLY A 247 -24.91 15.99 -30.53
C GLY A 247 -24.78 17.48 -30.23
N ALA A 248 -23.75 17.84 -29.47
CA ALA A 248 -23.35 19.23 -29.30
C ALA A 248 -21.84 19.39 -29.08
N LEU A 249 -21.30 20.50 -29.58
CA LEU A 249 -19.92 20.92 -29.36
C LEU A 249 -19.90 22.32 -28.72
N ILE A 250 -19.49 22.39 -27.45
CA ILE A 250 -19.38 23.62 -26.67
C ILE A 250 -17.90 23.96 -26.50
N GLU A 251 -17.42 24.99 -27.20
CA GLU A 251 -16.00 25.34 -27.17
C GLU A 251 -15.66 26.83 -27.24
N ASN A 252 -14.49 27.20 -26.72
CA ASN A 252 -13.95 28.56 -26.79
C ASN A 252 -14.89 29.63 -26.20
N ASN A 253 -15.81 29.26 -25.29
CA ASN A 253 -16.73 30.20 -24.63
C ASN A 253 -16.15 30.68 -23.28
N ARG A 254 -16.59 31.85 -22.81
CA ARG A 254 -16.32 32.33 -21.44
C ARG A 254 -17.59 32.39 -20.61
N PHE A 255 -17.51 31.92 -19.38
CA PHE A 255 -18.57 31.97 -18.38
C PHE A 255 -18.10 32.76 -17.15
N ALA A 256 -18.90 33.73 -16.71
CA ALA A 256 -18.61 34.51 -15.50
C ALA A 256 -19.88 34.90 -14.74
N ASP A 257 -19.80 35.10 -13.42
CA ASP A 257 -20.94 35.58 -12.61
C ASP A 257 -22.26 34.79 -12.86
N ILE A 258 -22.19 33.45 -12.91
CA ILE A 258 -23.40 32.60 -12.97
C ILE A 258 -23.85 32.32 -11.54
N HIS A 259 -24.98 32.93 -11.13
CA HIS A 259 -25.36 33.04 -9.72
C HIS A 259 -26.25 31.89 -9.22
N ASP A 260 -26.05 31.52 -7.96
CA ASP A 260 -26.88 30.58 -7.21
C ASP A 260 -28.36 30.97 -7.13
N GLY A 261 -29.19 29.98 -6.82
CA GLY A 261 -30.57 30.19 -6.45
C GLY A 261 -31.13 29.14 -5.49
N LEU A 262 -32.45 28.93 -5.58
CA LEU A 262 -33.19 28.00 -4.74
C LEU A 262 -34.02 27.07 -5.61
N TRP A 263 -33.83 25.74 -5.51
CA TRP A 263 -34.58 24.77 -6.31
C TRP A 263 -36.08 24.82 -6.05
N GLY A 264 -36.92 24.64 -7.07
CA GLY A 264 -38.37 24.62 -6.88
C GLY A 264 -39.20 24.06 -8.02
N GLY A 265 -40.27 23.36 -7.66
CA GLY A 265 -41.20 22.71 -8.59
C GLY A 265 -41.44 21.23 -8.28
N VAL A 266 -40.53 20.58 -7.56
CA VAL A 266 -40.60 19.17 -7.16
C VAL A 266 -40.95 19.03 -5.67
N PRO A 267 -42.11 18.44 -5.31
CA PRO A 267 -42.56 18.35 -3.92
C PRO A 267 -41.64 17.51 -3.03
N GLY A 268 -40.86 18.17 -2.17
CA GLY A 268 -39.97 17.53 -1.20
C GLY A 268 -38.59 18.18 -1.12
N VAL A 269 -38.12 18.73 -2.25
CA VAL A 269 -36.82 19.42 -2.40
C VAL A 269 -36.98 20.95 -2.54
N ASP A 270 -38.18 21.45 -2.22
CA ASP A 270 -38.59 22.84 -2.43
C ASP A 270 -37.84 23.84 -1.53
N GLY A 271 -36.76 24.42 -2.05
CA GLY A 271 -36.02 25.51 -1.40
C GLY A 271 -34.69 25.10 -0.79
N LEU A 272 -34.11 23.99 -1.24
CA LEU A 272 -32.67 23.76 -1.13
C LEU A 272 -31.91 24.86 -1.90
N PRO A 273 -30.74 25.31 -1.42
CA PRO A 273 -29.77 26.00 -2.26
C PRO A 273 -29.41 25.16 -3.48
N THR A 274 -29.09 25.82 -4.60
CA THR A 274 -28.57 25.17 -5.80
C THR A 274 -27.52 26.10 -6.41
N PRO A 275 -26.32 25.59 -6.73
CA PRO A 275 -25.26 26.41 -7.30
C PRO A 275 -25.67 26.98 -8.68
N GLY A 276 -25.06 28.10 -9.05
CA GLY A 276 -24.99 28.51 -10.46
C GLY A 276 -24.14 27.52 -11.26
N MET A 277 -24.56 27.17 -12.48
CA MET A 277 -23.88 26.17 -13.31
C MET A 277 -23.65 26.72 -14.72
N ALA A 278 -22.41 26.79 -15.18
CA ALA A 278 -22.10 27.38 -16.49
C ALA A 278 -22.56 26.48 -17.66
N ILE A 279 -22.34 25.17 -17.60
CA ILE A 279 -22.93 24.19 -18.52
C ILE A 279 -23.73 23.17 -17.70
N PHE A 280 -25.01 22.94 -18.07
CA PHE A 280 -25.89 21.97 -17.40
C PHE A 280 -26.61 21.06 -18.42
N ALA A 281 -26.09 19.86 -18.63
CA ALA A 281 -26.73 18.84 -19.47
C ALA A 281 -27.51 17.85 -18.59
N HIS A 282 -28.78 17.56 -18.91
CA HIS A 282 -29.52 16.48 -18.24
C HIS A 282 -30.76 15.95 -19.01
N GLU A 283 -31.12 14.69 -18.74
CA GLU A 283 -32.40 14.08 -19.08
C GLU A 283 -33.54 14.62 -18.17
N GLU A 284 -34.78 14.72 -18.67
CA GLU A 284 -35.92 15.04 -17.80
C GLU A 284 -36.28 13.83 -16.91
N VAL A 285 -35.93 13.92 -15.62
CA VAL A 285 -36.46 12.99 -14.62
C VAL A 285 -37.90 13.35 -14.24
N ASN A 286 -38.79 12.35 -14.28
CA ASN A 286 -40.17 12.52 -13.86
C ASN A 286 -40.29 12.73 -12.34
N SER A 287 -41.48 13.15 -11.89
CA SER A 287 -41.79 13.50 -10.48
C SER A 287 -41.62 12.38 -9.42
N ILE A 288 -41.06 11.22 -9.78
CA ILE A 288 -40.73 10.09 -8.89
C ILE A 288 -39.22 9.74 -8.93
N GLY A 289 -38.38 10.53 -9.62
CA GLY A 289 -36.94 10.29 -9.71
C GLY A 289 -36.56 9.13 -10.63
N THR A 290 -37.22 9.04 -11.79
CA THR A 290 -36.87 8.11 -12.88
C THR A 290 -36.88 8.91 -14.19
N SER A 291 -35.90 8.71 -15.07
CA SER A 291 -35.89 9.30 -16.41
C SER A 291 -37.11 8.85 -17.22
N TYR A 292 -37.45 9.60 -18.28
CA TYR A 292 -38.44 9.11 -19.22
C TYR A 292 -37.84 7.96 -20.05
N PRO A 293 -38.56 6.84 -20.30
CA PRO A 293 -38.02 5.68 -21.05
C PRO A 293 -37.69 5.93 -22.53
N ASP A 294 -37.90 7.15 -23.00
CA ASP A 294 -37.71 7.63 -24.37
C ASP A 294 -37.02 9.02 -24.30
N ASP A 295 -36.11 9.20 -23.34
CA ASP A 295 -35.20 10.36 -23.26
C ASP A 295 -33.81 9.94 -23.78
N GLN A 296 -33.07 10.89 -24.34
CA GLN A 296 -31.76 10.62 -24.94
C GLN A 296 -30.84 11.85 -24.77
N GLN A 297 -29.70 11.63 -24.12
CA GLN A 297 -28.53 12.49 -24.18
C GLN A 297 -27.43 11.75 -24.97
N GLY A 298 -26.42 12.44 -25.52
CA GLY A 298 -25.23 11.78 -26.11
C GLY A 298 -24.51 12.60 -27.17
N GLY A 299 -23.26 12.22 -27.46
CA GLY A 299 -22.41 12.93 -28.43
C GLY A 299 -22.10 14.38 -28.03
N VAL A 300 -22.02 14.69 -26.73
CA VAL A 300 -21.73 16.04 -26.23
C VAL A 300 -20.24 16.19 -25.94
N THR A 301 -19.59 17.15 -26.60
CA THR A 301 -18.20 17.54 -26.36
C THR A 301 -18.09 18.93 -25.75
N VAL A 302 -17.29 19.04 -24.69
CA VAL A 302 -17.03 20.29 -23.97
C VAL A 302 -15.52 20.51 -23.91
N GLN A 303 -15.01 21.56 -24.56
CA GLN A 303 -13.57 21.79 -24.68
C GLN A 303 -13.14 23.26 -24.76
N ASN A 304 -11.96 23.59 -24.23
CA ASN A 304 -11.33 24.92 -24.36
C ASN A 304 -12.21 26.13 -23.97
N ASN A 305 -13.12 25.98 -23.01
CA ASN A 305 -13.87 27.10 -22.42
C ASN A 305 -13.09 27.74 -21.26
N LEU A 306 -13.59 28.88 -20.78
CA LEU A 306 -13.03 29.65 -19.68
C LEU A 306 -14.12 29.92 -18.64
N TYR A 307 -13.81 29.65 -17.37
CA TYR A 307 -14.74 29.77 -16.26
C TYR A 307 -14.15 30.70 -15.18
N GLU A 308 -14.91 31.70 -14.73
CA GLU A 308 -14.44 32.68 -13.73
C GLU A 308 -15.54 33.00 -12.70
N SER A 309 -15.22 32.88 -11.40
CA SER A 309 -16.13 33.22 -10.29
C SER A 309 -17.45 32.43 -10.29
N LEU A 310 -17.35 31.10 -10.37
CA LEU A 310 -18.51 30.18 -10.44
C LEU A 310 -18.50 29.15 -9.31
N ASP A 311 -19.67 28.79 -8.78
CA ASP A 311 -19.78 27.66 -7.85
C ASP A 311 -19.57 26.31 -8.57
N VAL A 312 -20.09 26.16 -9.80
CA VAL A 312 -19.89 24.96 -10.64
C VAL A 312 -19.62 25.34 -12.11
N GLY A 313 -18.49 24.87 -12.65
CA GLY A 313 -18.09 25.12 -14.04
C GLY A 313 -18.93 24.31 -15.03
N ALA A 314 -18.89 22.99 -14.90
CA ALA A 314 -19.74 22.08 -15.66
C ALA A 314 -20.50 21.15 -14.72
N ALA A 315 -21.78 20.91 -15.03
CA ALA A 315 -22.68 19.98 -14.37
C ALA A 315 -23.31 19.09 -15.44
N LEU A 316 -22.58 18.07 -15.85
CA LEU A 316 -22.93 17.25 -17.02
C LEU A 316 -23.55 15.94 -16.54
N GLN A 317 -24.81 15.68 -16.88
CA GLN A 317 -25.34 14.32 -16.98
C GLN A 317 -25.27 13.89 -18.43
N LEU A 318 -24.32 13.00 -18.76
CA LEU A 318 -24.17 12.43 -20.10
C LEU A 318 -24.38 10.93 -20.05
N THR A 319 -25.03 10.46 -21.11
CA THR A 319 -25.20 9.06 -21.53
C THR A 319 -24.72 8.98 -22.98
N ASP A 320 -24.23 7.83 -23.43
CA ASP A 320 -23.74 7.56 -24.80
C ASP A 320 -22.70 8.59 -25.38
N GLY A 321 -21.42 8.39 -25.06
CA GLY A 321 -20.28 8.80 -25.93
C GLY A 321 -20.03 10.31 -26.07
N GLY A 322 -19.69 10.98 -24.96
CA GLY A 322 -19.21 12.37 -24.96
C GLY A 322 -17.71 12.50 -24.65
N LEU A 323 -17.19 13.74 -24.76
CA LEU A 323 -15.80 14.09 -24.44
C LEU A 323 -15.73 15.37 -23.57
N PHE A 324 -14.91 15.34 -22.51
CA PHE A 324 -14.59 16.51 -21.69
C PHE A 324 -13.08 16.79 -21.73
N ASN A 325 -12.69 17.95 -22.28
CA ASN A 325 -11.28 18.31 -22.53
C ASN A 325 -11.01 19.83 -22.33
N GLU A 326 -10.81 20.26 -21.08
CA GLU A 326 -10.76 21.68 -20.70
C GLU A 326 -9.33 22.25 -20.52
N ASP A 327 -8.50 22.18 -21.58
CA ASP A 327 -7.09 22.61 -21.69
C ASP A 327 -6.68 23.95 -21.04
N ASN A 328 -7.60 24.90 -20.87
CA ASN A 328 -7.29 26.30 -20.55
C ASN A 328 -8.06 26.86 -19.33
N SER A 329 -8.70 26.00 -18.53
CA SER A 329 -9.53 26.41 -17.39
C SER A 329 -8.72 26.72 -16.12
N ASN A 330 -9.05 27.81 -15.41
CA ASN A 330 -8.48 28.08 -14.08
C ASN A 330 -9.31 27.40 -12.98
N PHE A 331 -8.89 26.23 -12.54
CA PHE A 331 -9.55 25.48 -11.47
C PHE A 331 -9.52 26.17 -10.08
N ASN A 332 -8.83 27.30 -9.92
CA ASN A 332 -8.83 28.08 -8.67
C ASN A 332 -10.01 29.08 -8.55
N ASP A 333 -10.71 29.39 -9.65
CA ASP A 333 -11.83 30.35 -9.69
C ASP A 333 -13.21 29.66 -9.84
N VAL A 334 -13.26 28.33 -9.65
CA VAL A 334 -14.44 27.48 -9.79
C VAL A 334 -14.50 26.44 -8.67
N GLY A 335 -15.63 26.34 -7.96
CA GLY A 335 -15.76 25.46 -6.78
C GLY A 335 -15.83 23.96 -7.07
N VAL A 336 -16.45 23.54 -8.19
CA VAL A 336 -16.50 22.12 -8.61
C VAL A 336 -16.59 22.00 -10.14
N TYR A 337 -15.95 20.96 -10.71
CA TYR A 337 -16.28 20.44 -12.03
C TYR A 337 -17.06 19.11 -11.87
N MET A 338 -18.39 19.20 -11.96
CA MET A 338 -19.32 18.09 -11.73
C MET A 338 -19.57 17.30 -13.03
N ILE A 339 -18.63 16.44 -13.36
CA ILE A 339 -18.69 15.51 -14.50
C ILE A 339 -19.49 14.26 -14.07
N ASN A 340 -20.81 14.39 -13.92
CA ASN A 340 -21.74 13.28 -13.66
C ASN A 340 -21.99 12.46 -14.95
N VAL A 341 -20.91 11.93 -15.50
CA VAL A 341 -20.99 11.01 -16.64
C VAL A 341 -21.41 9.63 -16.17
N ASP A 342 -22.12 8.89 -17.02
CA ASP A 342 -22.06 7.44 -16.94
C ASP A 342 -20.67 6.93 -17.36
N GLY A 343 -20.44 5.63 -17.31
CA GLY A 343 -19.16 5.02 -17.68
C GLY A 343 -18.81 5.07 -19.18
N SER A 344 -19.46 5.90 -20.00
CA SER A 344 -19.26 5.98 -21.46
C SER A 344 -18.68 7.30 -21.98
N THR A 345 -18.42 8.28 -21.11
CA THR A 345 -17.84 9.58 -21.51
C THR A 345 -16.34 9.63 -21.23
N THR A 346 -15.56 10.05 -22.22
CA THR A 346 -14.10 10.24 -22.11
C THR A 346 -13.79 11.55 -21.36
N VAL A 347 -12.87 11.50 -20.40
CA VAL A 347 -12.31 12.68 -19.72
C VAL A 347 -10.80 12.70 -19.95
N GLU A 348 -10.27 13.79 -20.53
CA GLU A 348 -8.81 13.96 -20.67
C GLU A 348 -8.20 14.45 -19.35
N GLU A 349 -7.97 13.51 -18.41
CA GLU A 349 -7.47 13.80 -17.05
C GLU A 349 -6.05 14.38 -17.02
N THR A 350 -5.26 14.20 -18.09
CA THR A 350 -3.82 14.53 -18.22
C THR A 350 -3.45 16.01 -18.08
N LYS A 351 -4.42 16.90 -17.88
CA LYS A 351 -4.23 18.36 -17.72
C LYS A 351 -4.99 18.94 -16.52
N LEU A 352 -5.58 18.08 -15.68
CA LEU A 352 -6.30 18.48 -14.46
C LEU A 352 -5.39 18.61 -13.23
N GLU A 353 -4.11 18.25 -13.35
CA GLU A 353 -3.18 18.08 -12.22
C GLU A 353 -2.90 19.38 -11.41
N PRO A 354 -2.83 19.30 -10.07
CA PRO A 354 -3.21 18.18 -9.20
C PRO A 354 -4.73 18.21 -8.92
N TYR A 355 -5.41 17.06 -8.97
CA TYR A 355 -6.84 16.97 -8.73
C TYR A 355 -7.24 15.88 -7.73
N ALA A 356 -8.37 16.11 -7.08
CA ALA A 356 -9.06 15.16 -6.22
C ALA A 356 -10.35 14.68 -6.89
N LYS A 357 -10.54 13.36 -6.90
CA LYS A 357 -11.60 12.61 -7.57
C LYS A 357 -12.50 11.99 -6.49
N THR A 358 -13.81 12.19 -6.54
CA THR A 358 -14.74 11.57 -5.56
C THR A 358 -15.88 10.84 -6.25
N GLY A 359 -16.23 9.66 -5.72
CA GLY A 359 -17.31 8.81 -6.22
C GLY A 359 -18.52 8.79 -5.29
N GLY A 360 -19.72 8.99 -5.84
CA GLY A 360 -20.99 8.73 -5.15
C GLY A 360 -22.10 9.76 -5.39
N ARG A 361 -23.16 9.67 -4.57
CA ARG A 361 -24.35 10.54 -4.65
C ARG A 361 -24.08 11.92 -4.05
N ASN A 362 -23.74 12.89 -4.88
CA ASN A 362 -23.53 14.27 -4.44
C ASN A 362 -24.84 14.91 -3.93
N LEU A 363 -24.83 15.38 -2.68
CA LEU A 363 -26.02 15.88 -1.98
C LEU A 363 -26.60 17.17 -2.61
N SER A 364 -25.77 17.96 -3.30
CA SER A 364 -26.14 19.29 -3.82
C SER A 364 -27.07 19.23 -5.03
N LEU A 365 -26.99 18.17 -5.86
CA LEU A 365 -27.78 18.03 -7.09
C LEU A 365 -28.70 16.78 -7.13
N LEU A 366 -28.58 15.85 -6.17
CA LEU A 366 -29.43 14.65 -6.06
C LEU A 366 -29.41 13.71 -7.28
N ILE A 367 -28.31 13.71 -8.05
CA ILE A 367 -28.10 12.82 -9.19
C ILE A 367 -27.63 11.43 -8.70
N GLY A 368 -27.25 10.54 -9.62
CA GLY A 368 -27.09 9.10 -9.40
C GLY A 368 -25.78 8.70 -8.71
N GLU A 369 -25.18 7.62 -9.18
CA GLU A 369 -23.77 7.35 -8.93
C GLU A 369 -22.96 8.18 -9.93
N SER A 370 -22.07 9.03 -9.42
CA SER A 370 -21.40 10.10 -10.16
C SER A 370 -19.93 10.16 -9.73
N THR A 371 -19.05 10.58 -10.64
CA THR A 371 -17.72 11.08 -10.30
C THR A 371 -17.74 12.61 -10.23
N ALA A 372 -16.90 13.22 -9.39
CA ALA A 372 -16.70 14.66 -9.34
C ALA A 372 -15.21 15.01 -9.15
N TYR A 373 -14.78 16.07 -9.82
CA TYR A 373 -13.38 16.50 -9.87
C TYR A 373 -13.22 17.88 -9.22
N PHE A 374 -12.17 18.01 -8.39
CA PHE A 374 -11.89 19.18 -7.55
C PHE A 374 -10.39 19.52 -7.64
N SER A 375 -10.05 20.80 -7.63
CA SER A 375 -8.67 21.32 -7.52
C SER A 375 -8.12 21.31 -6.09
N SER A 376 -8.99 21.14 -5.10
CA SER A 376 -8.63 21.02 -3.68
C SER A 376 -9.16 19.71 -3.11
N ALA A 377 -8.28 18.95 -2.47
CA ALA A 377 -8.66 17.76 -1.72
C ALA A 377 -9.50 18.13 -0.47
N SER A 378 -9.26 19.30 0.13
CA SER A 378 -10.09 19.85 1.21
C SER A 378 -11.51 20.23 0.75
N GLU A 379 -11.67 20.73 -0.47
CA GLU A 379 -12.99 21.03 -1.05
C GLU A 379 -13.73 19.74 -1.44
N ALA A 380 -13.02 18.75 -2.01
CA ALA A 380 -13.53 17.40 -2.23
C ALA A 380 -14.06 16.77 -0.93
N ILE A 381 -13.30 16.87 0.18
CA ILE A 381 -13.75 16.45 1.52
C ILE A 381 -14.98 17.26 1.96
N ALA A 382 -14.94 18.59 1.87
CA ALA A 382 -15.99 19.46 2.36
C ALA A 382 -17.34 19.21 1.68
N HIS A 383 -17.34 18.96 0.36
CA HIS A 383 -18.55 18.63 -0.40
C HIS A 383 -19.04 17.20 -0.11
N THR A 384 -18.12 16.25 0.10
CA THR A 384 -18.45 14.84 0.36
C THR A 384 -19.01 14.60 1.77
N VAL A 385 -18.40 15.19 2.81
CA VAL A 385 -18.73 14.89 4.23
C VAL A 385 -20.08 15.45 4.68
N VAL A 386 -20.69 16.37 3.92
CA VAL A 386 -22.05 16.89 4.21
C VAL A 386 -23.15 15.82 3.97
N ALA A 387 -22.86 14.74 3.24
CA ALA A 387 -23.82 13.69 2.85
C ALA A 387 -24.01 12.56 3.90
N SER A 388 -24.13 12.89 5.19
CA SER A 388 -24.26 11.90 6.27
C SER A 388 -25.62 11.16 6.26
N GLN A 389 -25.61 9.83 6.02
CA GLN A 389 -25.66 8.78 7.07
C GLN A 389 -25.42 7.37 6.45
N ASN A 390 -24.42 6.63 6.96
CA ASN A 390 -24.10 5.23 6.62
C ASN A 390 -23.62 4.92 5.17
N SER A 391 -23.17 5.92 4.41
CA SER A 391 -22.49 5.69 3.13
C SER A 391 -20.98 5.48 3.31
N TRP A 392 -20.36 4.84 2.32
CA TRP A 392 -18.90 4.82 2.13
C TRP A 392 -18.53 5.95 1.16
N PHE A 393 -17.39 6.59 1.39
CA PHE A 393 -16.84 7.62 0.53
C PHE A 393 -15.36 7.38 0.30
N THR A 394 -14.94 7.39 -0.96
CA THR A 394 -13.53 7.33 -1.37
C THR A 394 -13.19 8.62 -2.08
N ILE A 395 -12.03 9.18 -1.73
CA ILE A 395 -11.39 10.30 -2.40
C ILE A 395 -10.07 9.77 -2.96
N GLU A 396 -9.87 9.92 -4.26
CA GLU A 396 -8.66 9.49 -4.97
C GLU A 396 -7.91 10.74 -5.42
N LEU A 397 -6.60 10.78 -5.19
CA LEU A 397 -5.75 11.93 -5.52
C LEU A 397 -4.82 11.57 -6.68
N SER A 398 -4.80 12.42 -7.71
CA SER A 398 -3.88 12.32 -8.84
C SER A 398 -2.42 12.48 -8.39
N ASP A 399 -1.47 12.26 -9.30
CA ASP A 399 -0.10 12.68 -9.04
C ASP A 399 0.01 14.22 -8.92
N GLY A 400 1.10 14.69 -8.30
CA GLY A 400 1.38 16.12 -8.14
C GLY A 400 1.31 16.65 -6.70
N VAL A 401 1.37 17.98 -6.56
CA VAL A 401 1.65 18.66 -5.28
C VAL A 401 0.50 19.59 -4.86
N PHE A 402 -0.20 19.23 -3.78
CA PHE A 402 -1.29 19.99 -3.18
C PHE A 402 -0.74 20.98 -2.14
N ASP A 403 -0.65 22.28 -2.48
CA ASP A 403 -0.18 23.36 -1.59
C ASP A 403 -1.27 23.82 -0.57
N GLU A 404 -1.82 22.86 0.18
CA GLU A 404 -2.86 23.11 1.19
C GLU A 404 -2.79 22.19 2.42
N ILE A 405 -3.37 22.64 3.54
CA ILE A 405 -3.52 21.83 4.76
C ILE A 405 -4.83 21.04 4.68
N LEU A 406 -4.74 19.76 4.31
CA LEU A 406 -5.88 18.84 4.14
C LEU A 406 -6.76 18.80 5.38
N THR A 407 -7.93 19.45 5.33
CA THR A 407 -8.75 19.69 6.53
C THR A 407 -10.08 18.92 6.51
N ILE A 408 -10.19 17.92 7.39
CA ILE A 408 -11.39 17.12 7.58
C ILE A 408 -12.18 17.66 8.77
N SER A 409 -13.46 18.01 8.56
CA SER A 409 -14.37 18.35 9.67
C SER A 409 -15.77 17.83 9.41
N ASN A 410 -16.45 17.31 10.44
CA ASN A 410 -17.80 16.73 10.31
C ASN A 410 -18.86 17.52 11.09
N SER A 411 -20.01 17.73 10.44
CA SER A 411 -21.20 18.37 11.01
C SER A 411 -22.20 17.37 11.60
N GLU A 412 -22.09 16.09 11.24
CA GLU A 412 -22.88 14.95 11.72
C GLU A 412 -22.00 13.68 11.84
N VAL A 413 -22.59 12.55 12.25
CA VAL A 413 -21.89 11.26 12.35
C VAL A 413 -21.52 10.75 10.95
N LEU A 414 -20.24 10.50 10.72
CA LEU A 414 -19.73 9.99 9.45
C LEU A 414 -19.62 8.46 9.50
N GLY A 415 -19.88 7.80 8.37
CA GLY A 415 -19.61 6.38 8.17
C GLY A 415 -18.13 6.17 7.87
N ASN A 416 -17.84 5.76 6.65
CA ASN A 416 -16.50 5.41 6.20
C ASN A 416 -15.97 6.49 5.24
N LEU A 417 -14.77 7.00 5.51
CA LEU A 417 -14.05 7.92 4.63
C LEU A 417 -12.65 7.37 4.35
N MET A 418 -12.36 7.13 3.07
CA MET A 418 -11.05 6.72 2.57
C MET A 418 -10.48 7.84 1.71
N ILE A 419 -9.19 8.15 1.88
CA ILE A 419 -8.43 9.07 1.04
C ILE A 419 -7.18 8.33 0.58
N LYS A 420 -7.00 8.16 -0.73
CA LYS A 420 -5.90 7.38 -1.29
C LYS A 420 -5.27 8.05 -2.52
N ALA A 421 -4.06 7.62 -2.86
CA ALA A 421 -3.52 7.85 -4.20
C ALA A 421 -4.33 7.10 -5.28
N GLU A 422 -4.30 7.63 -6.49
CA GLU A 422 -4.62 6.90 -7.73
C GLU A 422 -3.54 5.86 -8.04
N GLU A 423 -3.83 4.87 -8.89
CA GLU A 423 -2.90 3.78 -9.18
C GLU A 423 -1.69 4.29 -9.98
N GLY A 424 -0.48 4.15 -9.42
CA GLY A 424 0.76 4.69 -9.97
C GLY A 424 1.07 6.15 -9.59
N ALA A 425 0.14 6.88 -8.96
CA ALA A 425 0.34 8.26 -8.52
C ALA A 425 1.15 8.36 -7.21
N SER A 426 1.82 9.50 -6.98
CA SER A 426 2.58 9.80 -5.75
C SER A 426 2.22 11.19 -5.17
N PRO A 427 0.94 11.46 -4.85
CA PRO A 427 0.45 12.75 -4.37
C PRO A 427 1.20 13.27 -3.13
N GLU A 428 1.69 14.51 -3.18
CA GLU A 428 2.36 15.20 -2.08
C GLU A 428 1.48 16.33 -1.52
N ILE A 429 1.21 16.34 -0.21
CA ILE A 429 0.41 17.37 0.46
C ILE A 429 1.33 18.25 1.32
N VAL A 430 1.47 19.52 0.93
CA VAL A 430 2.39 20.47 1.57
C VAL A 430 1.70 21.19 2.73
N GLY A 431 2.16 20.90 3.95
CA GLY A 431 1.59 21.46 5.19
C GLY A 431 0.72 20.49 5.98
N GLY A 432 0.41 19.31 5.42
CA GLY A 432 -0.09 18.16 6.16
C GLY A 432 -1.60 18.10 6.42
N VAL A 433 -2.00 17.16 7.27
CA VAL A 433 -3.40 16.73 7.50
C VAL A 433 -3.92 17.20 8.86
N ASN A 434 -5.15 17.71 8.91
CA ASN A 434 -5.81 18.27 10.09
C ASN A 434 -7.26 17.76 10.22
N VAL A 435 -7.47 16.77 11.10
CA VAL A 435 -8.77 16.13 11.36
C VAL A 435 -9.44 16.72 12.60
N GLN A 436 -10.65 17.28 12.44
CA GLN A 436 -11.43 17.95 13.48
C GLN A 436 -12.83 17.33 13.62
N ALA A 437 -12.89 16.11 14.17
CA ALA A 437 -14.12 15.33 14.27
C ALA A 437 -14.95 15.72 15.52
N THR A 438 -15.98 16.54 15.33
CA THR A 438 -16.91 16.96 16.40
C THR A 438 -17.96 15.88 16.70
N TYR A 439 -18.24 15.01 15.74
CA TYR A 439 -19.09 13.82 15.88
C TYR A 439 -18.31 12.56 15.54
N LEU A 440 -18.86 11.38 15.85
CA LEU A 440 -18.22 10.10 15.56
C LEU A 440 -17.95 9.96 14.05
N ILE A 441 -16.74 9.54 13.70
CA ILE A 441 -16.42 8.89 12.41
C ILE A 441 -16.29 7.39 12.70
N GLN A 442 -16.87 6.53 11.87
CA GLN A 442 -16.73 5.07 12.04
C GLN A 442 -15.34 4.65 11.57
N ASN A 443 -15.05 4.74 10.27
CA ASN A 443 -13.78 4.31 9.70
C ASN A 443 -13.13 5.46 8.94
N LEU A 444 -11.85 5.72 9.21
CA LEU A 444 -11.05 6.74 8.55
C LEU A 444 -9.74 6.12 8.02
N THR A 445 -9.55 6.13 6.71
CA THR A 445 -8.41 5.47 6.05
C THR A 445 -7.60 6.45 5.19
N PHE A 446 -6.29 6.38 5.31
CA PHE A 446 -5.32 7.08 4.45
C PHE A 446 -4.35 6.06 3.83
N ASP A 447 -4.08 6.19 2.53
CA ASP A 447 -3.33 5.19 1.75
C ASP A 447 -2.46 5.84 0.66
N GLY A 448 -1.14 5.61 0.69
CA GLY A 448 -0.23 5.98 -0.42
C GLY A 448 0.10 7.47 -0.58
N LEU A 449 -0.09 8.30 0.45
CA LEU A 449 0.10 9.75 0.38
C LEU A 449 1.48 10.20 0.90
N GLY A 450 2.12 11.14 0.20
CA GLY A 450 3.29 11.88 0.67
C GLY A 450 2.91 13.16 1.43
N LEU A 451 3.63 13.46 2.52
CA LEU A 451 3.49 14.71 3.28
C LEU A 451 4.86 15.38 3.48
N ASP A 452 5.03 16.62 2.98
CA ASP A 452 6.15 17.50 3.36
C ASP A 452 5.72 18.51 4.44
N GLY A 453 6.59 18.72 5.42
CA GLY A 453 6.35 19.50 6.64
C GLY A 453 6.27 21.02 6.48
N GLY A 454 5.64 21.52 5.42
CA GLY A 454 5.66 22.90 4.94
C GLY A 454 5.38 24.02 5.97
N THR A 455 6.32 24.97 6.03
CA THR A 455 6.16 26.39 6.43
C THR A 455 5.98 26.80 7.91
N SER A 456 5.59 25.92 8.84
CA SER A 456 5.15 26.34 10.20
C SER A 456 5.81 25.57 11.35
N SER A 457 6.74 26.22 12.08
CA SER A 457 7.53 25.56 13.15
C SER A 457 6.68 25.07 14.32
N GLY A 458 6.62 23.76 14.52
CA GLY A 458 5.98 23.12 15.66
C GLY A 458 4.51 22.73 15.45
N GLN A 459 4.07 22.60 14.21
CA GLN A 459 2.87 21.83 13.87
C GLN A 459 3.23 20.36 13.62
N SER A 460 2.24 19.47 13.72
CA SER A 460 2.38 18.07 13.30
C SER A 460 1.91 17.91 11.86
N MET A 461 2.60 17.06 11.09
CA MET A 461 2.25 16.79 9.68
C MET A 461 0.93 16.03 9.56
N PHE A 462 0.52 15.32 10.62
CA PHE A 462 -0.79 14.69 10.72
C PHE A 462 -1.36 14.92 12.13
N GLN A 463 -2.41 15.73 12.22
CA GLN A 463 -3.05 16.10 13.49
C GLN A 463 -4.50 15.59 13.55
N ILE A 464 -4.84 14.83 14.59
CA ILE A 464 -6.23 14.40 14.87
C ILE A 464 -6.71 14.97 16.20
N ASN A 465 -7.83 15.69 16.15
CA ASN A 465 -8.56 16.22 17.28
C ASN A 465 -10.03 15.78 17.16
N ALA A 466 -10.36 14.59 17.67
CA ALA A 466 -11.66 13.94 17.50
C ALA A 466 -12.46 13.82 18.81
N PRO A 467 -12.94 14.93 19.43
CA PRO A 467 -13.78 14.86 20.63
C PRO A 467 -15.12 14.12 20.39
N GLY A 468 -15.57 13.98 19.14
CA GLY A 468 -16.70 13.14 18.75
C GLY A 468 -16.39 11.63 18.72
N GLY A 469 -15.12 11.26 18.66
CA GLY A 469 -14.62 9.91 18.46
C GLY A 469 -14.25 9.60 17.01
N ILE A 470 -13.19 8.82 16.82
CA ILE A 470 -13.00 7.94 15.66
C ILE A 470 -13.02 6.52 16.19
N SER A 471 -13.81 5.62 15.60
CA SER A 471 -13.73 4.19 15.95
C SER A 471 -12.43 3.61 15.38
N ASP A 472 -12.37 3.45 14.07
CA ASP A 472 -11.27 2.78 13.37
C ASP A 472 -10.43 3.79 12.57
N LEU A 473 -9.10 3.72 12.68
CA LEU A 473 -8.15 4.58 11.98
C LEU A 473 -7.06 3.74 11.30
N THR A 474 -6.99 3.80 9.97
CA THR A 474 -5.93 3.17 9.16
C THR A 474 -5.08 4.25 8.50
N ILE A 475 -3.77 4.22 8.69
CA ILE A 475 -2.78 5.09 8.04
C ILE A 475 -1.71 4.17 7.46
N LYS A 476 -1.68 4.01 6.14
CA LYS A 476 -0.77 3.06 5.50
C LYS A 476 -0.11 3.55 4.22
N ASN A 477 1.04 2.96 3.91
CA ASN A 477 1.83 3.24 2.71
C ASN A 477 2.20 4.74 2.54
N MET A 478 2.16 5.56 3.59
CA MET A 478 2.42 7.00 3.51
C MET A 478 3.90 7.34 3.70
N ALA A 479 4.35 8.42 3.06
CA ALA A 479 5.68 9.00 3.27
C ALA A 479 5.57 10.30 4.08
N PHE A 480 6.22 10.33 5.25
CA PHE A 480 6.28 11.48 6.15
C PHE A 480 7.69 12.09 6.09
N ASN A 481 7.83 13.22 5.40
CA ASN A 481 9.13 13.88 5.17
C ASN A 481 9.27 15.14 6.03
N GLY A 482 10.16 15.09 7.01
CA GLY A 482 10.51 16.23 7.85
C GLY A 482 11.43 17.24 7.14
N ASN A 483 11.12 18.53 7.27
CA ASN A 483 11.96 19.61 6.73
C ASN A 483 12.39 20.67 7.77
N SER A 484 11.93 20.55 9.02
CA SER A 484 12.23 21.53 10.08
C SER A 484 12.25 20.92 11.48
N SER A 485 13.13 21.44 12.33
CA SER A 485 13.54 20.85 13.62
C SER A 485 12.51 20.98 14.76
N SER A 486 11.26 20.59 14.49
CA SER A 486 10.13 20.65 15.42
C SER A 486 8.88 19.88 14.97
N ASN A 487 8.84 19.36 13.74
CA ASN A 487 7.63 18.77 13.17
C ASN A 487 7.46 17.32 13.66
N SER A 488 6.33 17.04 14.31
CA SER A 488 5.94 15.67 14.69
C SER A 488 5.16 15.04 13.53
N ALA A 489 5.27 13.73 13.31
CA ALA A 489 4.50 13.09 12.24
C ALA A 489 3.01 12.98 12.64
N ILE A 490 2.64 11.94 13.39
CA ILE A 490 1.24 11.66 13.75
C ILE A 490 0.97 12.00 15.22
N ILE A 491 0.14 13.02 15.45
CA ILE A 491 -0.41 13.37 16.77
C ILE A 491 -1.91 13.12 16.78
N ALA A 492 -2.35 12.06 17.47
CA ALA A 492 -3.76 11.69 17.53
C ALA A 492 -4.42 11.94 18.90
N SER A 493 -5.73 12.22 18.87
CA SER A 493 -6.60 12.27 20.05
C SER A 493 -8.04 12.02 19.65
N GLY A 494 -8.77 11.27 20.47
CA GLY A 494 -10.16 10.87 20.25
C GLY A 494 -10.36 9.48 19.63
N LEU A 495 -9.31 8.66 19.58
CA LEU A 495 -9.37 7.29 19.04
C LEU A 495 -10.10 6.34 20.01
N ARG A 496 -10.79 5.31 19.49
CA ARG A 496 -11.65 4.45 20.30
C ARG A 496 -11.57 2.95 20.05
N GLU A 497 -11.55 2.46 18.81
CA GLU A 497 -11.67 1.02 18.54
C GLU A 497 -10.33 0.49 18.02
N ASP A 498 -10.13 0.26 16.73
CA ASP A 498 -8.86 -0.28 16.20
C ASP A 498 -8.02 0.78 15.46
N VAL A 499 -6.69 0.66 15.51
CA VAL A 499 -5.76 1.65 14.95
C VAL A 499 -4.62 0.94 14.23
N GLU A 500 -4.47 1.16 12.94
CA GLU A 500 -3.50 0.50 12.06
C GLU A 500 -2.54 1.55 11.48
N ILE A 501 -1.24 1.42 11.78
CA ILE A 501 -0.17 2.27 11.24
C ILE A 501 0.79 1.34 10.48
N GLN A 502 0.62 1.19 9.17
CA GLN A 502 1.25 0.11 8.39
C GLN A 502 2.12 0.60 7.21
N ASN A 503 3.30 0.03 7.02
CA ASN A 503 4.16 0.26 5.84
C ASN A 503 4.52 1.74 5.57
N ASN A 504 4.50 2.61 6.59
CA ASN A 504 4.79 4.04 6.40
C ASN A 504 6.29 4.34 6.52
N GLN A 505 6.76 5.35 5.79
CA GLN A 505 8.13 5.86 5.89
C GLN A 505 8.15 7.16 6.70
N PHE A 506 9.05 7.26 7.68
CA PHE A 506 9.21 8.42 8.56
C PHE A 506 10.65 8.91 8.51
N ASN A 507 10.88 10.03 7.82
CA ASN A 507 12.22 10.58 7.54
C ASN A 507 12.39 11.96 8.19
N ASP A 508 13.54 12.23 8.82
CA ASP A 508 13.91 13.52 9.44
C ASP A 508 12.86 14.08 10.45
N ILE A 509 12.21 13.21 11.23
CA ILE A 509 11.14 13.59 12.17
C ILE A 509 11.71 14.16 13.49
N ASP A 510 12.14 15.42 13.47
CA ASP A 510 12.62 16.23 14.61
C ASP A 510 11.49 16.70 15.58
N GLY A 511 10.40 15.96 15.66
CA GLY A 511 9.23 16.28 16.47
C GLY A 511 9.36 15.97 17.96
N ASN A 512 8.21 15.95 18.65
CA ASN A 512 8.12 15.23 19.94
C ASN A 512 7.70 13.77 19.73
N PHE A 513 7.08 13.45 18.58
CA PHE A 513 6.46 12.16 18.30
C PHE A 513 6.53 11.80 16.81
N ILE A 514 6.87 10.55 16.51
CA ILE A 514 6.52 9.89 15.24
C ILE A 514 5.05 9.48 15.30
N PHE A 515 4.63 8.81 16.37
CA PHE A 515 3.24 8.48 16.64
C PHE A 515 2.91 8.67 18.12
N THR A 516 1.73 9.21 18.42
CA THR A 516 1.18 9.24 19.79
C THR A 516 -0.33 9.12 19.80
N THR A 517 -0.82 8.17 20.59
CA THR A 517 -2.26 8.00 20.88
C THR A 517 -2.78 9.04 21.87
N THR A 518 -1.90 9.67 22.67
CA THR A 518 -2.28 10.51 23.82
C THR A 518 -1.27 11.65 24.11
N PRO A 519 -1.21 12.71 23.29
CA PRO A 519 -0.17 13.74 23.37
C PRO A 519 -0.11 14.49 24.71
N ASN A 520 -1.26 14.72 25.36
CA ASN A 520 -1.38 15.57 26.56
C ASN A 520 -1.78 14.82 27.85
N ALA A 521 -1.93 13.48 27.81
CA ALA A 521 -2.54 12.66 28.87
C ALA A 521 -3.93 13.14 29.36
N VAL A 522 -4.59 13.98 28.56
CA VAL A 522 -5.98 14.44 28.72
C VAL A 522 -6.59 14.43 27.33
N ASP A 523 -7.33 13.38 27.03
CA ASP A 523 -8.19 13.28 25.85
C ASP A 523 -9.65 13.57 26.27
N THR A 524 -10.47 13.97 25.29
CA THR A 524 -11.89 14.26 25.48
C THR A 524 -12.82 13.42 24.60
N GLY A 525 -12.28 12.60 23.68
CA GLY A 525 -13.05 11.59 22.96
C GLY A 525 -13.51 10.43 23.85
N ALA A 526 -14.61 9.78 23.47
CA ALA A 526 -15.40 8.93 24.37
C ALA A 526 -15.04 7.42 24.32
N GLY A 527 -13.76 7.07 24.22
CA GLY A 527 -13.30 5.71 23.89
C GLY A 527 -12.36 4.99 24.86
N GLN A 528 -12.14 3.70 24.59
CA GLN A 528 -11.06 2.86 25.12
C GLN A 528 -10.56 1.98 23.97
N LEU A 529 -9.36 2.29 23.46
CA LEU A 529 -8.69 1.57 22.37
C LEU A 529 -8.77 0.04 22.55
N SER A 530 -9.17 -0.64 21.47
CA SER A 530 -9.31 -2.09 21.43
C SER A 530 -7.98 -2.72 20.99
N SER A 531 -7.50 -2.39 19.79
CA SER A 531 -6.16 -2.74 19.33
C SER A 531 -5.36 -1.55 18.80
N VAL A 532 -4.04 -1.75 18.68
CA VAL A 532 -3.13 -0.87 17.94
C VAL A 532 -2.14 -1.76 17.20
N ASP A 533 -2.10 -1.68 15.88
CA ASP A 533 -1.07 -2.29 15.04
C ASP A 533 -0.12 -1.22 14.51
N PHE A 534 1.18 -1.50 14.60
CA PHE A 534 2.25 -0.64 14.12
C PHE A 534 3.27 -1.55 13.41
N SER A 535 3.10 -1.78 12.10
CA SER A 535 3.84 -2.81 11.38
C SER A 535 4.45 -2.35 10.06
N GLY A 536 5.59 -2.91 9.66
CA GLY A 536 6.23 -2.64 8.37
C GLY A 536 6.79 -1.22 8.20
N ASN A 537 6.78 -0.38 9.25
CA ASN A 537 7.16 1.03 9.13
C ASN A 537 8.69 1.19 9.13
N ILE A 538 9.20 2.13 8.32
CA ILE A 538 10.60 2.51 8.27
C ILE A 538 10.78 3.88 8.94
N ILE A 539 11.66 3.96 9.92
CA ILE A 539 11.99 5.19 10.67
C ILE A 539 13.48 5.49 10.47
N SER A 540 13.76 6.60 9.80
CA SER A 540 15.10 7.05 9.38
C SER A 540 15.45 8.38 10.04
N ASP A 541 16.69 8.51 10.55
CA ASP A 541 17.34 9.78 10.93
C ASP A 541 16.51 10.74 11.81
N SER A 542 15.60 10.21 12.64
CA SER A 542 14.53 10.98 13.31
C SER A 542 14.77 11.17 14.82
N GLU A 543 14.97 12.41 15.31
CA GLU A 543 15.13 12.72 16.76
C GLU A 543 13.81 12.62 17.60
N SER A 544 12.88 11.72 17.25
CA SER A 544 11.56 11.54 17.87
C SER A 544 11.39 10.27 18.73
N THR A 545 10.18 10.04 19.24
CA THR A 545 9.77 8.84 20.00
C THR A 545 8.36 8.40 19.57
N ILE A 546 8.00 7.13 19.81
CA ILE A 546 6.66 6.56 19.59
C ILE A 546 6.02 6.29 20.95
N ARG A 547 4.74 6.66 21.12
CA ARG A 547 4.00 6.42 22.37
C ARG A 547 2.64 5.77 22.14
N ILE A 548 2.52 4.53 22.63
CA ILE A 548 1.27 3.76 22.64
C ILE A 548 0.79 3.64 24.10
N LYS A 549 -0.23 4.41 24.45
CA LYS A 549 -0.82 4.49 25.80
C LYS A 549 -2.31 4.82 25.75
N PRO A 550 -3.20 4.17 26.54
CA PRO A 550 -4.60 4.54 26.62
C PRO A 550 -4.83 5.77 27.50
N VAL A 551 -5.90 6.52 27.22
CA VAL A 551 -6.35 7.65 28.06
C VAL A 551 -6.85 7.16 29.42
N ASN A 552 -7.62 6.07 29.40
CA ASN A 552 -8.24 5.40 30.54
C ASN A 552 -8.38 3.92 30.19
N GLY A 553 -8.32 3.04 31.19
CA GLY A 553 -8.46 1.59 30.97
C GLY A 553 -7.15 0.97 30.48
N LEU A 554 -7.28 0.04 29.54
CA LEU A 554 -6.21 -0.84 29.05
C LEU A 554 -6.39 -0.99 27.53
N ILE A 555 -5.34 -0.91 26.72
CA ILE A 555 -5.43 -1.32 25.31
C ILE A 555 -5.52 -2.86 25.32
N SER A 556 -6.45 -3.48 24.58
CA SER A 556 -6.65 -4.93 24.73
C SER A 556 -5.54 -5.75 24.06
N GLN A 557 -5.14 -5.34 22.86
CA GLN A 557 -4.06 -5.96 22.08
C GLN A 557 -3.17 -4.90 21.43
N THR A 558 -1.90 -5.19 21.21
CA THR A 558 -0.99 -4.36 20.40
C THR A 558 -0.04 -5.25 19.62
N THR A 559 0.33 -4.84 18.41
CA THR A 559 1.29 -5.54 17.55
C THR A 559 2.32 -4.54 17.02
N ILE A 560 3.59 -4.92 17.09
CA ILE A 560 4.73 -4.13 16.61
C ILE A 560 5.61 -5.07 15.79
N LEU A 561 5.40 -5.13 14.48
CA LEU A 561 5.89 -6.20 13.62
C LEU A 561 6.72 -5.66 12.44
N ASN A 562 7.90 -6.21 12.16
CA ASN A 562 8.70 -5.88 10.97
C ASN A 562 8.96 -4.37 10.76
N ASN A 563 9.18 -3.59 11.84
CA ASN A 563 9.55 -2.18 11.72
C ASN A 563 11.08 -2.01 11.73
N GLN A 564 11.57 -1.05 10.95
CA GLN A 564 12.99 -0.73 10.86
C GLN A 564 13.26 0.64 11.49
N PHE A 565 14.18 0.70 12.45
CA PHE A 565 14.58 1.92 13.14
C PHE A 565 16.09 2.11 12.98
N SER A 566 16.50 3.17 12.30
CA SER A 566 17.91 3.49 12.04
C SER A 566 18.22 4.94 12.40
N ASN A 567 19.39 5.19 13.02
CA ASN A 567 19.90 6.52 13.38
C ASN A 567 18.96 7.40 14.24
N SER A 568 17.92 6.81 14.83
CA SER A 568 16.73 7.53 15.32
C SER A 568 16.63 7.53 16.86
N GLY A 569 15.62 8.23 17.38
CA GLY A 569 15.32 8.30 18.80
C GLY A 569 15.70 9.63 19.44
N ALA A 570 15.01 9.99 20.51
CA ALA A 570 15.19 11.25 21.23
C ALA A 570 16.14 11.12 22.43
N ASN A 571 17.19 11.94 22.47
CA ASN A 571 18.25 11.95 23.49
C ASN A 571 17.71 11.93 24.94
N GLY A 572 17.82 10.79 25.63
CA GLY A 572 17.37 10.63 27.02
C GLY A 572 15.88 10.34 27.21
N VAL A 573 15.21 9.85 26.16
CA VAL A 573 13.84 9.35 26.13
C VAL A 573 13.85 7.95 25.47
N PRO A 574 12.99 7.00 25.84
CA PRO A 574 12.87 5.72 25.13
C PRO A 574 12.37 5.90 23.68
N MET A 575 12.75 5.00 22.77
CA MET A 575 12.27 5.05 21.39
C MET A 575 10.80 4.62 21.32
N LEU A 576 10.48 3.43 21.83
CA LEU A 576 9.10 2.96 22.05
C LEU A 576 8.71 3.14 23.52
N ILE A 577 7.64 3.88 23.78
CA ILE A 577 7.03 4.06 25.11
C ILE A 577 5.66 3.36 25.11
N LEU A 578 5.56 2.26 25.86
CA LEU A 578 4.43 1.34 25.87
C LEU A 578 3.84 1.26 27.28
N ASP A 579 2.57 1.61 27.44
CA ASP A 579 1.98 1.80 28.77
C ASP A 579 0.51 1.31 28.85
N SER A 580 0.20 0.50 29.86
CA SER A 580 -1.16 -0.02 30.15
C SER A 580 -1.77 -0.83 28.99
N ILE A 581 -1.08 -1.90 28.59
CA ILE A 581 -1.47 -2.78 27.47
C ILE A 581 -1.79 -4.20 28.00
N GLY A 582 -2.83 -4.83 27.46
CA GLY A 582 -3.31 -6.15 27.85
C GLY A 582 -2.48 -7.30 27.30
N SER A 583 -2.25 -7.30 25.98
CA SER A 583 -1.34 -8.22 25.31
C SER A 583 -0.57 -7.48 24.23
N ILE A 584 0.73 -7.72 24.11
CA ILE A 584 1.55 -7.20 23.02
C ILE A 584 2.42 -8.29 22.38
N ALA A 585 2.58 -8.22 21.06
CA ALA A 585 3.62 -8.93 20.33
C ALA A 585 4.57 -7.89 19.71
N ILE A 586 5.88 -8.09 19.87
CA ILE A 586 6.95 -7.26 19.29
C ILE A 586 7.88 -8.20 18.53
N GLN A 587 7.76 -8.28 17.21
CA GLN A 587 8.44 -9.29 16.39
C GLN A 587 9.09 -8.72 15.13
N ASP A 588 10.17 -9.35 14.66
CA ASP A 588 10.87 -9.03 13.40
C ASP A 588 11.42 -7.59 13.30
N ASN A 589 11.50 -6.82 14.40
CA ASN A 589 11.92 -5.42 14.33
C ASN A 589 13.44 -5.28 14.33
N VAL A 590 13.95 -4.39 13.47
CA VAL A 590 15.38 -4.03 13.40
C VAL A 590 15.57 -2.67 14.08
N MET A 591 16.41 -2.63 15.13
CA MET A 591 16.72 -1.43 15.91
C MET A 591 18.22 -1.21 15.93
N SER A 592 18.72 -0.21 15.20
CA SER A 592 20.16 0.07 15.05
C SER A 592 20.53 1.53 15.30
N ASN A 593 21.65 1.75 15.99
CA ASN A 593 22.27 3.07 16.21
C ASN A 593 21.29 4.13 16.75
N LEU A 594 20.53 3.78 17.81
CA LEU A 594 19.50 4.67 18.37
C LEU A 594 20.09 5.68 19.37
N THR A 595 19.72 6.96 19.27
CA THR A 595 20.14 8.01 20.23
C THR A 595 19.28 8.05 21.51
N SER A 596 18.17 7.30 21.51
CA SER A 596 17.30 7.08 22.66
C SER A 596 18.01 6.37 23.82
N SER A 597 17.57 6.63 25.05
CA SER A 597 18.19 6.01 26.24
C SER A 597 17.82 4.54 26.44
N VAL A 598 16.70 4.10 25.86
CA VAL A 598 16.21 2.73 25.85
C VAL A 598 15.51 2.51 24.50
N ALA A 599 15.63 1.34 23.88
CA ALA A 599 14.85 1.05 22.67
C ALA A 599 13.36 0.81 23.01
N ILE A 600 13.07 -0.10 23.95
CA ILE A 600 11.70 -0.45 24.37
C ILE A 600 11.51 -0.21 25.86
N ASP A 601 10.60 0.68 26.24
CA ASP A 601 10.18 0.92 27.63
C ASP A 601 8.71 0.52 27.84
N MET A 602 8.50 -0.52 28.66
CA MET A 602 7.18 -1.08 28.98
C MET A 602 6.77 -0.79 30.42
N THR A 603 5.58 -0.21 30.60
CA THR A 603 4.98 0.05 31.92
C THR A 603 3.58 -0.56 32.02
N ASP A 604 3.33 -1.39 33.05
CA ASP A 604 2.02 -2.04 33.28
C ASP A 604 1.48 -2.82 32.05
N VAL A 605 2.37 -3.42 31.26
CA VAL A 605 2.04 -4.33 30.15
C VAL A 605 1.80 -5.74 30.70
N ARG A 606 0.58 -6.28 30.54
CA ARG A 606 0.17 -7.49 31.26
C ARG A 606 0.74 -8.78 30.66
N PHE A 607 0.59 -8.95 29.35
CA PHE A 607 1.19 -10.04 28.58
C PHE A 607 2.07 -9.45 27.47
N ALA A 608 3.29 -9.93 27.30
CA ALA A 608 4.16 -9.54 26.19
C ALA A 608 4.94 -10.73 25.61
N THR A 609 5.05 -10.81 24.29
CA THR A 609 6.00 -11.66 23.57
C THR A 609 6.91 -10.75 22.76
N ILE A 610 8.22 -10.92 22.93
CA ILE A 610 9.26 -10.18 22.22
C ILE A 610 10.14 -11.23 21.56
N SER A 611 10.08 -11.35 20.23
CA SER A 611 10.87 -12.34 19.49
C SER A 611 11.43 -11.86 18.17
N ASP A 612 12.45 -12.54 17.65
CA ASP A 612 12.98 -12.32 16.29
C ASP A 612 13.52 -10.88 16.04
N ASN A 613 13.69 -10.05 17.08
CA ASN A 613 14.12 -8.67 16.93
C ASN A 613 15.66 -8.58 16.90
N ASN A 614 16.19 -7.78 15.98
CA ASN A 614 17.62 -7.49 15.87
C ASN A 614 17.91 -6.11 16.49
N MET A 615 18.60 -6.10 17.62
CA MET A 615 18.87 -4.91 18.44
C MET A 615 20.39 -4.67 18.54
N SER A 616 20.86 -3.58 17.94
CA SER A 616 22.29 -3.30 17.73
C SER A 616 22.67 -1.85 18.05
N GLU A 617 23.85 -1.65 18.64
CA GLU A 617 24.42 -0.32 18.93
C GLU A 617 23.48 0.58 19.77
N LEU A 618 23.05 0.07 20.94
CA LEU A 618 22.07 0.71 21.82
C LEU A 618 22.62 0.98 23.23
N VAL A 619 22.11 2.00 23.91
CA VAL A 619 22.41 2.24 25.34
C VAL A 619 21.81 1.15 26.23
N GLN A 620 20.52 0.87 26.02
CA GLN A 620 19.75 -0.17 26.71
C GLN A 620 18.69 -0.71 25.75
N ALA A 621 18.50 -2.03 25.69
CA ALA A 621 17.50 -2.62 24.80
C ALA A 621 16.09 -2.54 25.42
N ILE A 622 15.84 -3.25 26.52
CA ILE A 622 14.50 -3.41 27.11
C ILE A 622 14.44 -2.89 28.57
N SER A 623 13.38 -2.16 28.90
CA SER A 623 12.98 -1.69 30.24
C SER A 623 11.58 -2.18 30.57
N ILE A 624 11.38 -2.75 31.77
CA ILE A 624 10.12 -3.36 32.20
C ILE A 624 9.75 -2.88 33.61
N SER A 625 8.69 -2.09 33.76
CA SER A 625 8.25 -1.55 35.05
C SER A 625 6.76 -1.75 35.33
N GLN A 626 6.37 -1.75 36.62
CA GLN A 626 4.97 -1.73 37.05
C GLN A 626 4.71 -0.55 37.98
N SER A 627 3.61 0.18 37.77
CA SER A 627 3.16 1.24 38.68
C SER A 627 2.39 0.71 39.88
N SER A 628 1.84 -0.51 39.78
CA SER A 628 1.08 -1.16 40.85
C SER A 628 1.35 -2.68 40.92
N PRO A 629 1.24 -3.31 42.11
CA PRO A 629 1.44 -4.75 42.23
C PRO A 629 0.45 -5.56 41.39
N ASN A 630 0.99 -6.48 40.60
CA ASN A 630 0.24 -7.40 39.74
C ASN A 630 -0.45 -6.75 38.53
N ALA A 631 0.15 -5.67 38.00
CA ALA A 631 -0.18 -5.18 36.67
C ALA A 631 0.39 -6.08 35.56
N ILE A 632 1.57 -6.66 35.78
CA ILE A 632 2.26 -7.58 34.87
C ILE A 632 2.01 -9.05 35.29
N ASP A 633 1.72 -9.90 34.31
CA ASP A 633 1.37 -11.32 34.47
C ASP A 633 2.44 -12.22 33.83
N THR A 634 2.75 -12.06 32.55
CA THR A 634 3.80 -12.85 31.85
C THR A 634 4.49 -12.05 30.74
N ILE A 635 5.82 -12.15 30.64
CA ILE A 635 6.62 -11.58 29.54
C ILE A 635 7.63 -12.63 29.07
N THR A 636 7.62 -12.96 27.77
CA THR A 636 8.60 -13.84 27.13
C THR A 636 9.48 -13.03 26.18
N VAL A 637 10.79 -13.26 26.27
CA VAL A 637 11.82 -12.69 25.38
C VAL A 637 12.57 -13.89 24.79
N THR A 638 12.35 -14.18 23.51
CA THR A 638 12.87 -15.40 22.83
C THR A 638 13.44 -15.08 21.46
N ASP A 639 14.47 -15.78 20.98
CA ASP A 639 14.98 -15.66 19.60
C ASP A 639 15.46 -14.25 19.18
N ASN A 640 15.74 -13.35 20.13
CA ASN A 640 16.22 -11.99 19.83
C ASN A 640 17.74 -11.94 19.72
N VAL A 641 18.24 -11.05 18.85
CA VAL A 641 19.66 -10.81 18.61
C VAL A 641 20.08 -9.48 19.23
N PHE A 642 20.90 -9.53 20.29
CA PHE A 642 21.43 -8.36 20.97
C PHE A 642 22.93 -8.21 20.70
N THR A 643 23.35 -7.07 20.14
CA THR A 643 24.76 -6.79 19.85
C THR A 643 25.15 -5.35 20.25
N SER A 644 26.38 -5.17 20.74
CA SER A 644 26.92 -3.85 21.11
C SER A 644 25.99 -3.00 22.00
N ILE A 645 25.52 -3.57 23.11
CA ILE A 645 24.67 -2.90 24.10
C ILE A 645 25.54 -2.33 25.24
N ASP A 646 25.34 -1.05 25.60
CA ASP A 646 26.27 -0.27 26.43
C ASP A 646 26.05 -0.42 27.96
N GLU A 647 24.80 -0.53 28.44
CA GLU A 647 24.45 -0.74 29.86
C GLU A 647 23.76 -2.10 30.12
N PHE A 648 22.45 -2.23 29.88
CA PHE A 648 21.67 -3.46 30.12
C PHE A 648 20.89 -3.91 28.89
N VAL A 649 20.74 -5.22 28.72
CA VAL A 649 19.87 -5.80 27.68
C VAL A 649 18.42 -5.85 28.19
N ILE A 650 18.21 -6.30 29.43
CA ILE A 650 16.89 -6.30 30.08
C ILE A 650 17.01 -5.74 31.49
N ASP A 651 16.24 -4.69 31.81
CA ASP A 651 16.06 -4.16 33.17
C ASP A 651 14.62 -4.44 33.64
N ALA A 652 14.46 -5.33 34.64
CA ALA A 652 13.15 -5.74 35.16
C ALA A 652 13.11 -5.74 36.71
N PRO A 653 13.15 -4.57 37.36
CA PRO A 653 13.46 -4.46 38.79
C PRO A 653 12.32 -4.92 39.72
N LEU A 654 12.50 -6.10 40.32
CA LEU A 654 11.76 -6.62 41.49
C LEU A 654 10.23 -6.50 41.41
N LEU A 655 9.65 -7.09 40.36
CA LEU A 655 8.22 -7.18 40.10
C LEU A 655 7.54 -8.17 41.06
N THR A 656 6.26 -7.93 41.41
CA THR A 656 5.60 -8.66 42.53
C THR A 656 5.00 -10.02 42.16
N SER A 657 4.66 -10.23 40.88
CA SER A 657 3.96 -11.42 40.38
C SER A 657 4.43 -11.89 39.01
N ALA A 658 4.77 -10.96 38.12
CA ALA A 658 5.18 -11.20 36.74
C ALA A 658 6.08 -12.42 36.59
N ASP A 659 5.76 -13.34 35.69
CA ASP A 659 6.71 -14.33 35.18
C ASP A 659 7.44 -13.70 33.99
N ILE A 660 8.76 -13.51 34.08
CA ILE A 660 9.56 -13.00 32.97
C ILE A 660 10.59 -14.04 32.60
N VAL A 661 10.55 -14.48 31.36
CA VAL A 661 11.40 -15.53 30.80
C VAL A 661 12.26 -14.93 29.69
N ALA A 662 13.55 -15.24 29.72
CA ALA A 662 14.45 -15.07 28.60
C ALA A 662 15.00 -16.44 28.23
N GLU A 663 14.78 -16.89 27.00
CA GLU A 663 15.17 -18.20 26.45
C GLU A 663 15.64 -18.02 25.01
N ASP A 664 16.62 -18.79 24.55
CA ASP A 664 17.04 -18.82 23.13
C ASP A 664 17.39 -17.47 22.49
N ASN A 665 17.91 -16.50 23.26
CA ASN A 665 18.40 -15.21 22.71
C ASN A 665 19.92 -15.20 22.52
N TRP A 666 20.41 -14.43 21.55
CA TRP A 666 21.82 -14.15 21.40
C TRP A 666 22.22 -12.84 22.11
N PHE A 667 23.13 -12.93 23.09
CA PHE A 667 23.59 -11.80 23.91
C PHE A 667 24.94 -11.19 23.46
N GLY A 668 25.41 -11.48 22.24
CA GLY A 668 26.77 -11.12 21.81
C GLY A 668 27.88 -11.91 22.52
N THR A 669 27.52 -12.88 23.38
CA THR A 669 28.47 -13.69 24.14
C THR A 669 27.84 -14.99 24.63
N THR A 670 28.62 -16.07 24.60
CA THR A 670 28.27 -17.40 25.12
C THR A 670 28.57 -17.53 26.63
N ASN A 671 29.22 -16.53 27.23
CA ASN A 671 29.59 -16.55 28.64
C ASN A 671 28.37 -16.22 29.51
N MET A 672 27.70 -17.25 30.03
CA MET A 672 26.57 -17.15 30.96
C MET A 672 26.79 -16.18 32.15
N SER A 673 28.03 -15.95 32.59
CA SER A 673 28.28 -14.94 33.63
C SER A 673 28.09 -13.51 33.11
N SER A 674 28.50 -13.24 31.87
CA SER A 674 28.30 -11.95 31.19
C SER A 674 26.85 -11.75 30.76
N ILE A 675 26.15 -12.80 30.33
CA ILE A 675 24.69 -12.77 30.09
C ILE A 675 23.97 -12.35 31.37
N LEU A 676 24.26 -13.01 32.51
CA LEU A 676 23.66 -12.71 33.81
C LEU A 676 24.07 -11.34 34.40
N GLU A 677 25.19 -10.75 33.97
CA GLU A 677 25.57 -9.38 34.32
C GLU A 677 24.87 -8.33 33.43
N SER A 678 24.39 -8.71 32.23
CA SER A 678 23.66 -7.82 31.30
C SER A 678 22.15 -7.71 31.57
N ILE A 679 21.63 -8.45 32.56
CA ILE A 679 20.20 -8.53 32.91
C ILE A 679 20.01 -8.18 34.39
N ASP A 680 19.37 -7.05 34.70
CA ASP A 680 19.01 -6.68 36.08
C ASP A 680 17.59 -7.17 36.44
N GLY A 681 17.42 -7.53 37.72
CA GLY A 681 16.15 -7.97 38.29
C GLY A 681 15.82 -9.47 38.15
N ASP A 682 14.54 -9.78 38.41
CA ASP A 682 14.04 -11.13 38.68
C ASP A 682 13.67 -11.94 37.41
N VAL A 683 14.36 -11.67 36.28
CA VAL A 683 14.21 -12.42 35.02
C VAL A 683 14.70 -13.86 35.19
N LEU A 684 13.92 -14.83 34.69
CA LEU A 684 14.31 -16.22 34.57
C LEU A 684 15.02 -16.44 33.22
N VAL A 685 16.35 -16.52 33.28
CA VAL A 685 17.19 -16.89 32.14
C VAL A 685 17.21 -18.42 32.03
N GLN A 686 16.74 -18.96 30.90
CA GLN A 686 16.81 -20.38 30.55
C GLN A 686 18.06 -20.65 29.68
N GLU A 687 18.06 -21.67 28.84
CA GLU A 687 19.11 -21.90 27.84
C GLU A 687 19.13 -20.76 26.82
N GLN A 688 20.30 -20.45 26.27
CA GLN A 688 20.57 -19.37 25.32
C GLN A 688 21.62 -19.88 24.32
N TRP A 689 21.70 -19.30 23.12
CA TRP A 689 22.56 -19.84 22.07
C TRP A 689 24.05 -19.89 22.47
N TYR A 690 24.66 -21.07 22.29
CA TYR A 690 25.98 -21.42 22.83
C TYR A 690 27.17 -21.13 21.89
N SER A 691 26.89 -20.67 20.67
CA SER A 691 27.81 -20.21 19.64
C SER A 691 27.32 -18.88 19.03
N TRP A 692 28.18 -18.17 18.32
CA TRP A 692 27.78 -17.00 17.51
C TRP A 692 27.00 -17.52 16.28
N PRO A 693 25.92 -16.87 15.81
CA PRO A 693 25.21 -17.33 14.61
C PRO A 693 26.14 -17.43 13.40
N GLY A 694 26.20 -18.63 12.85
CA GLY A 694 27.10 -19.11 11.82
C GLY A 694 26.94 -20.61 11.74
N GLU A 695 27.23 -21.21 10.58
CA GLU A 695 26.97 -22.63 10.35
C GLU A 695 28.04 -23.50 11.05
N ASP A 696 27.56 -24.62 11.61
CA ASP A 696 28.26 -25.67 12.36
C ASP A 696 27.80 -26.95 11.67
N SER A 697 28.37 -27.19 10.48
CA SER A 697 27.65 -27.90 9.41
C SER A 697 27.60 -29.42 9.61
N ASP A 698 28.52 -30.00 10.41
CA ASP A 698 28.44 -31.39 10.88
C ASP A 698 27.85 -31.54 12.32
N GLY A 699 27.66 -30.44 13.04
CA GLY A 699 27.12 -30.43 14.40
C GLY A 699 28.09 -30.97 15.46
N ASP A 700 29.40 -30.97 15.20
CA ASP A 700 30.45 -31.36 16.16
C ASP A 700 30.51 -30.42 17.38
N GLY A 701 30.21 -29.13 17.19
CA GLY A 701 30.30 -28.08 18.21
C GLY A 701 31.37 -27.01 17.97
N TRP A 702 32.01 -26.99 16.79
CA TRP A 702 32.79 -25.86 16.28
C TRP A 702 32.18 -25.36 14.95
N ALA A 703 31.89 -24.06 14.86
CA ALA A 703 31.48 -23.46 13.59
C ALA A 703 32.61 -23.53 12.54
N ASP A 704 32.24 -23.69 11.27
CA ASP A 704 33.12 -24.11 10.14
C ASP A 704 34.42 -23.29 10.01
N ASP A 705 34.38 -21.99 10.38
CA ASP A 705 35.51 -21.05 10.42
C ASP A 705 36.66 -21.47 11.39
N TYR A 706 36.46 -22.53 12.20
CA TYR A 706 37.35 -22.99 13.28
C TYR A 706 37.64 -24.50 13.34
N ASP A 707 37.05 -25.31 12.45
CA ASP A 707 37.24 -26.77 12.37
C ASP A 707 38.67 -27.15 11.90
N ILE A 708 39.22 -28.27 12.38
CA ILE A 708 40.53 -28.82 11.99
C ILE A 708 40.41 -29.97 10.97
N CYS A 709 39.29 -30.70 10.93
CA CYS A 709 39.04 -31.86 10.05
C CYS A 709 37.73 -31.73 9.23
N ALA A 710 37.29 -30.50 8.98
CA ALA A 710 36.31 -30.07 7.97
C ALA A 710 35.12 -31.04 7.77
N GLY A 711 34.30 -31.21 8.80
CA GLY A 711 33.11 -32.07 8.80
C GLY A 711 33.27 -33.45 9.41
N PHE A 712 34.42 -33.72 10.02
CA PHE A 712 34.68 -34.98 10.70
C PHE A 712 35.10 -34.78 12.16
N ASN A 713 34.11 -34.60 13.04
CA ASN A 713 34.23 -34.54 14.51
C ASN A 713 35.66 -34.66 15.08
N ASP A 714 36.24 -33.51 15.39
CA ASP A 714 37.64 -33.32 15.83
C ASP A 714 38.03 -34.11 17.11
N GLY A 715 37.04 -34.73 17.75
CA GLY A 715 37.19 -35.52 18.97
C GLY A 715 37.63 -36.98 18.79
N LEU A 716 37.64 -37.55 17.58
CA LEU A 716 38.09 -38.94 17.34
C LEU A 716 39.43 -39.02 16.59
N ASP A 717 40.43 -39.57 17.28
CA ASP A 717 41.75 -39.97 16.76
C ASP A 717 42.06 -41.34 17.37
N SER A 718 42.05 -42.41 16.55
CA SER A 718 42.16 -43.80 16.97
C SER A 718 43.60 -44.32 17.00
N ASP A 719 44.52 -43.69 16.25
CA ASP A 719 45.95 -44.00 16.20
C ASP A 719 46.74 -43.29 17.34
N PHE A 720 46.27 -42.09 17.72
CA PHE A 720 46.85 -41.13 18.65
C PHE A 720 48.10 -40.39 18.13
N ASP A 721 48.11 -40.09 16.83
CA ASP A 721 49.12 -39.32 16.11
C ASP A 721 48.88 -37.79 16.22
N GLY A 722 47.62 -37.37 16.34
CA GLY A 722 47.19 -35.97 16.39
C GLY A 722 46.47 -35.46 15.13
N ILE A 723 46.07 -36.34 14.22
CA ILE A 723 45.16 -36.11 13.09
C ILE A 723 43.85 -36.89 13.37
N PRO A 724 42.66 -36.30 13.23
CA PRO A 724 41.39 -37.03 13.45
C PRO A 724 41.13 -38.12 12.40
N ASP A 725 40.38 -39.16 12.80
CA ASP A 725 40.10 -40.37 12.01
C ASP A 725 39.42 -40.10 10.65
N GLY A 726 38.74 -38.96 10.50
CA GLY A 726 38.12 -38.51 9.24
C GLY A 726 39.12 -38.21 8.14
N CYS A 727 40.26 -37.63 8.53
CA CYS A 727 41.29 -37.10 7.66
C CYS A 727 42.67 -37.78 7.89
N ASP A 728 42.71 -39.00 8.46
CA ASP A 728 43.92 -39.79 8.72
C ASP A 728 44.42 -40.57 7.47
N PRO A 729 45.57 -40.21 6.86
CA PRO A 729 46.14 -40.90 5.70
C PRO A 729 46.71 -42.30 5.97
N LEU A 730 46.49 -42.88 7.16
CA LEU A 730 46.83 -44.25 7.51
C LEU A 730 45.62 -45.21 7.47
N ASN A 731 44.41 -44.68 7.37
CA ASN A 731 43.15 -45.44 7.25
C ASN A 731 42.39 -45.17 5.93
N ASP A 732 43.05 -44.50 4.99
CA ASP A 732 42.64 -44.21 3.60
C ASP A 732 43.26 -45.25 2.64
N ARG A 733 42.47 -45.82 1.72
CA ARG A 733 42.90 -46.91 0.81
C ARG A 733 43.26 -46.44 -0.59
N ASP A 734 42.49 -45.54 -1.20
CA ASP A 734 42.71 -45.12 -2.58
C ASP A 734 43.58 -43.85 -2.67
N GLY A 735 43.63 -43.05 -1.61
CA GLY A 735 44.53 -41.93 -1.37
C GLY A 735 43.86 -40.55 -1.42
N ASP A 736 42.56 -40.45 -1.14
CA ASP A 736 41.76 -39.23 -1.33
C ASP A 736 41.66 -38.30 -0.11
N LEU A 737 42.16 -38.75 1.06
CA LEU A 737 42.08 -38.10 2.39
C LEU A 737 40.82 -38.37 3.23
N ILE A 738 39.94 -39.30 2.83
CA ILE A 738 38.80 -39.81 3.63
C ILE A 738 39.13 -41.23 4.14
N GLY A 739 38.66 -41.57 5.33
CA GLY A 739 38.89 -42.91 5.91
C GLY A 739 37.95 -44.00 5.37
N ASP A 740 38.46 -45.23 5.18
CA ASP A 740 37.81 -46.49 4.69
C ASP A 740 36.43 -46.87 5.29
N VAL A 741 36.01 -46.20 6.36
CA VAL A 741 34.79 -46.46 7.17
C VAL A 741 33.78 -45.32 7.05
N PHE A 742 34.23 -44.18 6.54
CA PHE A 742 33.53 -42.91 6.44
C PHE A 742 33.25 -42.53 4.98
N ASP A 743 34.06 -43.09 4.08
CA ASP A 743 34.01 -43.06 2.63
C ASP A 743 32.85 -43.89 2.03
N ASN A 744 32.05 -43.27 1.15
CA ASN A 744 30.92 -43.87 0.42
C ASN A 744 31.31 -44.56 -0.90
N CYS A 745 32.49 -44.30 -1.47
CA CYS A 745 32.95 -44.92 -2.74
C CYS A 745 34.19 -45.83 -2.66
N ILE A 746 34.93 -45.85 -1.54
CA ILE A 746 35.80 -46.92 -0.95
C ILE A 746 36.92 -47.57 -1.78
N ASP A 747 36.91 -47.48 -3.11
CA ASP A 747 37.93 -47.91 -4.05
C ASP A 747 38.08 -46.88 -5.22
N THR A 748 37.36 -45.76 -5.17
CA THR A 748 37.32 -44.66 -6.17
C THR A 748 37.39 -43.30 -5.46
N GLN A 749 38.51 -42.57 -5.66
CA GLN A 749 38.81 -41.32 -4.94
C GLN A 749 37.70 -40.27 -5.07
N ASN A 750 37.02 -39.95 -3.97
CA ASN A 750 36.05 -38.88 -3.88
C ASN A 750 36.16 -38.20 -2.51
N THR A 751 37.13 -37.29 -2.35
CA THR A 751 37.23 -36.53 -1.09
C THR A 751 35.93 -35.78 -0.83
N ASP A 752 35.32 -35.27 -1.92
CA ASP A 752 34.02 -35.75 -2.40
C ASP A 752 32.97 -36.09 -1.33
N GLN A 753 32.54 -37.35 -1.28
CA GLN A 753 31.45 -37.81 -0.41
C GLN A 753 30.08 -37.19 -0.72
N ASP A 754 29.96 -36.48 -1.84
CA ASP A 754 28.66 -36.20 -2.45
C ASP A 754 27.91 -37.53 -2.67
N ASN A 755 26.61 -37.47 -2.35
CA ASN A 755 25.63 -38.55 -2.43
C ASN A 755 24.28 -37.85 -2.56
N TYR A 756 23.78 -37.80 -3.78
CA TYR A 756 22.68 -36.94 -4.14
C TYR A 756 21.30 -37.54 -3.73
N ASP A 757 20.92 -38.76 -4.11
CA ASP A 757 19.63 -39.39 -3.73
C ASP A 757 19.49 -39.74 -2.22
N ASN A 758 20.61 -39.99 -1.53
CA ASN A 758 20.76 -40.52 -0.15
C ASN A 758 20.72 -42.06 0.03
N ASP A 759 21.24 -42.82 -0.95
CA ASP A 759 21.52 -44.27 -0.92
C ASP A 759 22.77 -44.63 -0.06
N LEU A 760 23.49 -45.69 -0.43
CA LEU A 760 24.64 -46.34 0.18
C LEU A 760 25.94 -46.05 -0.58
N TYR A 761 25.87 -45.69 -1.86
CA TYR A 761 27.00 -45.28 -2.69
C TYR A 761 27.18 -43.75 -2.65
N GLY A 762 27.70 -43.14 -3.71
CA GLY A 762 27.86 -41.70 -3.87
C GLY A 762 28.22 -41.38 -5.32
N ASP A 763 28.18 -40.11 -5.69
CA ASP A 763 28.05 -39.64 -7.08
C ASP A 763 29.20 -40.04 -8.04
N LEU A 764 30.31 -40.57 -7.50
CA LEU A 764 31.44 -41.11 -8.27
C LEU A 764 31.51 -42.64 -8.30
N CYS A 765 30.48 -43.34 -7.81
CA CYS A 765 30.40 -44.79 -7.77
C CYS A 765 28.99 -45.42 -7.75
N ASP A 766 27.91 -44.63 -7.78
CA ASP A 766 26.61 -45.13 -8.27
C ASP A 766 26.55 -45.12 -9.81
N ASP A 767 25.42 -45.50 -10.38
CA ASP A 767 25.09 -45.39 -11.82
C ASP A 767 23.68 -44.72 -12.04
N ASP A 768 23.08 -44.09 -11.01
CA ASP A 768 21.67 -43.63 -10.88
C ASP A 768 21.58 -42.55 -9.75
N ASP A 769 22.13 -41.35 -9.99
CA ASP A 769 22.49 -40.36 -8.95
C ASP A 769 21.32 -39.71 -8.18
N ASP A 770 20.12 -39.57 -8.78
CA ASP A 770 18.94 -38.96 -8.13
C ASP A 770 17.85 -39.96 -7.68
N GLY A 771 17.92 -41.20 -8.19
CA GLY A 771 17.04 -42.31 -7.83
C GLY A 771 15.67 -42.34 -8.54
N ASP A 772 15.48 -41.65 -9.67
CA ASP A 772 14.25 -41.77 -10.48
C ASP A 772 14.13 -43.15 -11.17
N GLY A 773 15.25 -43.77 -11.53
CA GLY A 773 15.38 -45.07 -12.18
C GLY A 773 15.75 -45.09 -13.68
N ILE A 774 16.19 -43.96 -14.25
CA ILE A 774 17.05 -43.88 -15.44
C ILE A 774 18.50 -44.23 -15.01
N LEU A 775 19.54 -43.83 -15.75
CA LEU A 775 20.96 -44.05 -15.43
C LEU A 775 21.76 -42.87 -15.97
N ASP A 776 22.79 -42.41 -15.28
CA ASP A 776 23.57 -41.20 -15.65
C ASP A 776 24.23 -41.24 -17.06
N GLU A 777 24.31 -42.41 -17.71
CA GLU A 777 24.81 -42.55 -19.09
C GLU A 777 23.71 -42.40 -20.18
N ASP A 778 22.44 -42.43 -19.79
CA ASP A 778 21.23 -42.31 -20.62
C ASP A 778 20.32 -41.14 -20.14
N ASP A 779 20.78 -40.27 -19.21
CA ASP A 779 20.02 -39.19 -18.54
C ASP A 779 20.58 -37.77 -18.84
N SER A 780 19.72 -36.76 -19.01
CA SER A 780 20.10 -35.33 -19.14
C SER A 780 20.17 -34.56 -17.82
N CYS A 781 19.38 -34.97 -16.83
CA CYS A 781 19.33 -34.47 -15.46
C CYS A 781 19.79 -35.53 -14.42
N PRO A 782 20.99 -36.17 -14.50
CA PRO A 782 21.43 -37.18 -13.51
C PRO A 782 21.34 -36.75 -12.04
N GLN A 783 21.37 -35.44 -11.78
CA GLN A 783 21.16 -34.87 -10.45
C GLN A 783 19.87 -34.03 -10.40
N GLY A 784 18.74 -34.64 -10.79
CA GLY A 784 17.39 -34.07 -10.79
C GLY A 784 16.60 -34.20 -9.48
N SER A 785 15.28 -34.30 -9.58
CA SER A 785 14.37 -34.17 -8.45
C SER A 785 14.05 -35.50 -7.78
N LYS A 786 14.15 -35.56 -6.45
CA LYS A 786 13.88 -36.82 -5.75
C LYS A 786 12.40 -37.15 -5.59
N GLY A 787 12.01 -38.31 -6.12
CA GLY A 787 10.79 -39.02 -5.74
C GLY A 787 9.56 -38.79 -6.62
N TRP A 788 9.75 -38.35 -7.87
CA TRP A 788 8.76 -38.49 -8.95
C TRP A 788 8.93 -39.86 -9.64
N THR A 789 8.66 -40.00 -10.94
CA THR A 789 8.86 -41.24 -11.74
C THR A 789 8.72 -40.90 -13.23
N PRO A 790 9.62 -41.36 -14.12
CA PRO A 790 9.62 -41.01 -15.54
C PRO A 790 8.40 -41.61 -16.27
N THR A 791 7.60 -40.71 -16.87
CA THR A 791 6.41 -40.99 -17.67
C THR A 791 6.11 -39.83 -18.62
N LEU A 792 5.51 -40.12 -19.78
CA LEU A 792 5.00 -39.20 -20.82
C LEU A 792 3.88 -38.20 -20.38
N LEU A 793 3.97 -37.66 -19.16
CA LEU A 793 3.11 -36.68 -18.47
C LEU A 793 3.89 -35.91 -17.36
N THR A 794 5.19 -36.22 -17.18
CA THR A 794 6.09 -35.76 -16.11
C THR A 794 7.57 -35.94 -16.53
N ASP A 795 7.82 -36.12 -17.82
CA ASP A 795 9.04 -36.59 -18.52
C ASP A 795 8.58 -36.84 -19.96
N TYR A 796 8.31 -35.74 -20.67
CA TYR A 796 7.53 -35.80 -21.90
C TYR A 796 8.36 -36.36 -23.06
N ASP A 797 9.60 -35.89 -23.27
CA ASP A 797 10.55 -36.37 -24.29
C ASP A 797 11.14 -37.77 -23.99
N SER A 798 11.26 -38.11 -22.71
CA SER A 798 11.93 -39.29 -22.15
C SER A 798 13.46 -39.22 -22.04
N ASP A 799 14.04 -38.06 -21.67
CA ASP A 799 15.48 -37.89 -21.38
C ASP A 799 15.90 -37.94 -19.88
N GLY A 800 14.95 -37.99 -18.94
CA GLY A 800 15.22 -38.06 -17.49
C GLY A 800 15.01 -36.75 -16.73
N CYS A 801 14.89 -35.60 -17.40
CA CYS A 801 14.52 -34.36 -16.73
C CYS A 801 13.03 -34.31 -16.32
N TRP A 802 12.70 -33.62 -15.22
CA TRP A 802 11.30 -33.44 -14.79
C TRP A 802 10.68 -32.16 -15.37
N ASP A 803 9.72 -32.32 -16.30
CA ASP A 803 8.87 -31.28 -16.95
C ASP A 803 8.51 -30.08 -16.05
N PHE A 804 8.27 -30.32 -14.75
CA PHE A 804 7.69 -29.31 -13.87
C PHE A 804 8.68 -28.28 -13.31
N SER A 805 9.98 -28.59 -13.28
CA SER A 805 10.94 -27.78 -12.51
C SER A 805 12.42 -27.91 -12.87
N GLU A 806 12.79 -28.79 -13.79
CA GLU A 806 14.20 -29.14 -14.07
C GLU A 806 14.50 -29.20 -15.54
N ASP A 807 13.58 -29.78 -16.32
CA ASP A 807 13.47 -29.40 -17.71
C ASP A 807 12.96 -27.95 -17.85
N LEU A 808 13.24 -27.36 -19.00
CA LEU A 808 12.76 -26.07 -19.47
C LEU A 808 12.44 -26.10 -20.98
N ASP A 809 12.44 -27.28 -21.62
CA ASP A 809 12.32 -27.55 -23.07
C ASP A 809 11.59 -28.91 -23.24
N ASP A 810 10.34 -29.02 -22.75
CA ASP A 810 9.56 -30.27 -22.52
C ASP A 810 9.57 -31.32 -23.69
N ASP A 811 9.86 -30.93 -24.94
CA ASP A 811 9.98 -31.87 -26.08
C ASP A 811 11.32 -31.91 -26.83
N ASN A 812 12.32 -31.20 -26.29
CA ASN A 812 13.73 -31.18 -26.67
C ASN A 812 13.95 -30.73 -28.13
N ASP A 813 13.25 -29.65 -28.47
CA ASP A 813 13.27 -28.95 -29.76
C ASP A 813 14.33 -27.83 -29.77
N GLY A 814 14.69 -27.27 -28.61
CA GLY A 814 15.64 -26.17 -28.48
C GLY A 814 15.02 -24.79 -28.23
N VAL A 815 13.70 -24.68 -28.15
CA VAL A 815 12.96 -23.53 -27.62
C VAL A 815 12.49 -23.84 -26.21
N ASN A 816 12.81 -22.98 -25.25
CA ASN A 816 12.36 -23.17 -23.88
C ASN A 816 10.86 -22.91 -23.72
N ASP A 817 10.14 -23.64 -22.86
CA ASP A 817 8.70 -23.39 -22.64
C ASP A 817 8.40 -22.00 -22.07
N ARG A 818 9.30 -21.42 -21.25
CA ARG A 818 9.08 -20.10 -20.63
C ARG A 818 10.31 -19.21 -20.48
N ASP A 819 10.05 -17.90 -20.50
CA ASP A 819 11.04 -16.88 -20.15
C ASP A 819 11.14 -16.62 -18.63
N VAL A 820 12.15 -15.86 -18.23
CA VAL A 820 12.41 -15.47 -16.82
C VAL A 820 11.33 -14.56 -16.18
N ASN A 821 10.35 -14.11 -16.97
CA ASN A 821 9.20 -13.32 -16.50
C ASN A 821 7.91 -14.19 -16.42
N GLY A 822 7.95 -15.43 -16.90
CA GLY A 822 6.83 -16.38 -16.95
C GLY A 822 6.02 -16.36 -18.25
N ASN A 823 6.45 -15.59 -19.26
CA ASN A 823 5.87 -15.63 -20.60
C ASN A 823 6.03 -17.03 -21.20
N ILE A 824 5.12 -17.43 -22.09
CA ILE A 824 5.32 -18.63 -22.92
C ILE A 824 6.35 -18.28 -23.99
N LEU A 825 7.27 -19.20 -24.23
CA LEU A 825 8.25 -19.13 -25.31
C LEU A 825 8.10 -20.30 -26.29
N ASP A 826 7.76 -21.50 -25.79
CA ASP A 826 7.29 -22.62 -26.61
C ASP A 826 5.78 -22.90 -26.40
N GLY A 827 5.00 -22.77 -27.48
CA GLY A 827 3.55 -22.96 -27.53
C GLY A 827 3.10 -24.44 -27.53
N CYS A 828 4.00 -25.35 -27.91
CA CYS A 828 3.74 -26.76 -28.17
C CYS A 828 4.24 -27.71 -27.07
N SER A 829 5.44 -27.52 -26.51
CA SER A 829 5.99 -28.13 -25.27
C SER A 829 5.37 -29.48 -24.88
N SER A 830 4.53 -29.54 -23.83
CA SER A 830 3.92 -30.78 -23.32
C SER A 830 2.50 -31.10 -23.85
N SER A 831 2.13 -30.56 -25.02
CA SER A 831 0.82 -30.84 -25.64
C SER A 831 0.68 -32.26 -26.19
N ILE A 832 -0.55 -32.80 -26.20
CA ILE A 832 -0.84 -34.14 -26.74
C ILE A 832 -0.90 -34.10 -28.28
N GLY A 833 0.26 -33.91 -28.90
CA GLY A 833 0.48 -33.85 -30.35
C GLY A 833 1.97 -33.76 -30.70
N SER A 834 2.68 -32.89 -29.97
CA SER A 834 3.97 -32.29 -30.28
C SER A 834 5.07 -33.28 -30.71
N GLN A 835 5.84 -32.90 -31.74
CA GLN A 835 6.98 -33.67 -32.22
C GLN A 835 8.18 -33.54 -31.27
N LYS A 836 9.00 -34.59 -31.23
CA LYS A 836 10.17 -34.72 -30.34
C LYS A 836 11.44 -34.92 -31.13
N ASP A 837 12.59 -34.73 -30.49
CA ASP A 837 13.91 -34.96 -31.09
C ASP A 837 14.15 -34.14 -32.38
N TRP A 838 13.49 -32.98 -32.54
CA TRP A 838 13.69 -32.08 -33.69
C TRP A 838 14.56 -30.89 -33.31
N ILE A 839 14.60 -29.85 -34.14
CA ILE A 839 15.35 -28.61 -33.85
C ILE A 839 14.60 -27.42 -34.47
N SER A 840 14.13 -26.50 -33.65
CA SER A 840 13.61 -25.18 -34.08
C SER A 840 14.65 -24.45 -34.94
N ASN A 841 14.20 -23.93 -36.09
CA ASN A 841 14.95 -23.01 -36.94
C ASN A 841 14.08 -22.48 -38.08
N GLU A 842 14.50 -21.32 -38.62
CA GLU A 842 14.01 -20.51 -39.78
C GLU A 842 13.51 -21.25 -41.05
N THR A 843 13.47 -22.59 -41.09
CA THR A 843 13.02 -23.41 -42.23
C THR A 843 12.07 -24.57 -41.87
N ASN A 844 11.65 -24.68 -40.61
CA ASN A 844 10.63 -25.64 -40.13
C ASN A 844 9.99 -25.28 -38.76
N ASP A 845 10.47 -24.23 -38.11
CA ASP A 845 9.77 -23.41 -37.12
C ASP A 845 10.03 -21.98 -37.61
N ARG A 846 9.04 -21.38 -38.26
CA ARG A 846 9.21 -20.12 -38.97
C ARG A 846 9.04 -18.91 -38.04
N ASP A 847 8.03 -18.89 -37.18
CA ASP A 847 7.83 -17.80 -36.22
C ASP A 847 8.88 -17.82 -35.07
N GLY A 848 9.26 -19.01 -34.60
CA GLY A 848 10.15 -19.25 -33.46
C GLY A 848 9.43 -19.45 -32.12
N ASP A 849 8.24 -20.06 -32.08
CA ASP A 849 7.49 -20.44 -30.87
C ASP A 849 7.54 -21.94 -30.53
N GLY A 850 8.43 -22.72 -31.14
CA GLY A 850 8.58 -24.14 -30.81
C GLY A 850 7.44 -25.03 -31.33
N CYS A 851 6.47 -24.51 -32.09
CA CYS A 851 5.57 -25.33 -32.90
C CYS A 851 6.17 -25.65 -34.28
N LEU A 852 6.03 -26.91 -34.71
CA LEU A 852 6.55 -27.37 -36.00
C LEU A 852 5.58 -27.05 -37.15
N ASP A 853 5.92 -26.08 -38.01
CA ASP A 853 5.18 -25.61 -39.22
C ASP A 853 4.23 -26.70 -39.79
N SER A 854 4.85 -27.83 -40.13
CA SER A 854 4.23 -28.84 -40.99
C SER A 854 3.29 -29.85 -40.31
N ILE A 855 3.10 -29.77 -38.99
CA ILE A 855 2.34 -30.76 -38.19
C ILE A 855 1.58 -30.15 -37.01
N GLU A 856 2.22 -29.25 -36.26
CA GLU A 856 1.73 -28.75 -34.96
C GLU A 856 1.08 -27.37 -35.04
N ASP A 857 1.64 -26.49 -35.86
CA ASP A 857 1.12 -25.14 -36.10
C ASP A 857 0.00 -25.13 -37.17
N ASP A 858 -0.81 -24.07 -37.17
CA ASP A 858 -1.77 -23.68 -38.20
C ASP A 858 -1.59 -22.16 -38.57
N ASP A 859 -0.55 -21.45 -38.08
CA ASP A 859 -0.30 -19.98 -38.15
C ASP A 859 1.23 -19.69 -38.31
N ASP A 860 1.88 -20.25 -39.35
CA ASP A 860 3.35 -20.46 -39.53
C ASP A 860 4.29 -19.25 -39.24
N ASP A 861 3.80 -18.01 -39.16
CA ASP A 861 4.64 -16.82 -38.85
C ASP A 861 4.08 -15.92 -37.70
N ALA A 862 3.01 -16.39 -37.05
CA ALA A 862 2.33 -15.81 -35.89
C ALA A 862 1.89 -14.34 -36.05
N ASP A 863 1.46 -13.95 -37.25
CA ASP A 863 0.82 -12.65 -37.49
C ASP A 863 -0.60 -12.57 -36.88
N GLY A 864 -1.27 -13.72 -36.73
CA GLY A 864 -2.64 -13.88 -36.22
C GLY A 864 -3.67 -14.39 -37.24
N LEU A 865 -3.25 -14.80 -38.44
CA LEU A 865 -4.06 -15.35 -39.52
C LEU A 865 -3.57 -16.76 -39.91
N ASN A 866 -4.44 -17.76 -39.77
CA ASN A 866 -4.09 -19.13 -40.11
C ASN A 866 -3.76 -19.35 -41.60
N ASP A 867 -2.81 -20.25 -41.88
CA ASP A 867 -2.31 -20.75 -43.18
C ASP A 867 -3.34 -20.92 -44.32
N ASP A 868 -4.56 -21.33 -43.97
CA ASP A 868 -5.64 -21.68 -44.92
C ASP A 868 -6.55 -20.46 -45.22
N GLU A 869 -6.36 -19.32 -44.53
CA GLU A 869 -7.05 -18.03 -44.72
C GLU A 869 -6.10 -16.83 -45.05
N ASP A 870 -4.80 -16.90 -44.75
CA ASP A 870 -3.73 -15.92 -45.08
C ASP A 870 -3.25 -15.99 -46.56
N ALA A 871 -2.71 -14.87 -47.07
CA ALA A 871 -2.09 -14.71 -48.39
C ALA A 871 -0.55 -14.90 -48.40
N CYS A 872 0.14 -14.62 -47.29
CA CYS A 872 1.56 -14.83 -47.07
C CYS A 872 1.95 -15.93 -46.01
N PRO A 873 1.42 -17.19 -46.04
CA PRO A 873 1.59 -18.23 -44.98
C PRO A 873 2.98 -18.71 -44.56
N GLN A 874 4.06 -18.01 -44.90
CA GLN A 874 5.38 -18.16 -44.30
C GLN A 874 6.06 -16.78 -44.38
N GLY A 875 5.49 -15.78 -43.69
CA GLY A 875 5.86 -14.36 -43.72
C GLY A 875 6.94 -13.93 -42.71
N GLN A 876 7.20 -12.62 -42.62
CA GLN A 876 8.34 -12.05 -41.92
C GLN A 876 7.99 -11.52 -40.52
N VAL A 877 7.54 -12.45 -39.66
CA VAL A 877 7.74 -12.51 -38.20
C VAL A 877 8.40 -11.26 -37.61
N VAL A 878 7.59 -10.28 -37.21
CA VAL A 878 8.08 -9.02 -36.67
C VAL A 878 8.24 -9.16 -35.17
N ARG A 879 9.47 -9.25 -34.66
CA ARG A 879 9.72 -9.26 -33.20
C ARG A 879 10.15 -7.88 -32.67
N THR A 880 9.66 -7.51 -31.48
CA THR A 880 10.02 -6.28 -30.77
C THR A 880 11.47 -6.31 -30.26
N ASN A 881 11.97 -5.20 -29.69
CA ASN A 881 13.32 -5.15 -29.10
C ASN A 881 13.47 -6.04 -27.85
N ASP A 882 12.34 -6.44 -27.26
CA ASP A 882 12.18 -7.34 -26.13
C ASP A 882 11.78 -8.77 -26.55
N GLY A 883 11.67 -9.06 -27.85
CA GLY A 883 11.59 -10.41 -28.43
C GLY A 883 10.16 -10.94 -28.69
N LEU A 884 9.14 -10.23 -28.20
CA LEU A 884 7.73 -10.53 -28.42
C LEU A 884 7.37 -10.37 -29.90
N ILE A 885 6.57 -11.29 -30.45
CA ILE A 885 6.05 -11.17 -31.81
C ILE A 885 4.97 -10.07 -31.83
N VAL A 886 5.01 -9.25 -32.87
CA VAL A 886 4.06 -8.18 -33.14
C VAL A 886 3.01 -8.77 -34.08
N PRO A 887 1.80 -9.12 -33.59
CA PRO A 887 0.72 -9.52 -34.48
C PRO A 887 0.40 -8.36 -35.43
N ILE A 888 -0.01 -8.71 -36.64
CA ILE A 888 -0.20 -7.73 -37.71
C ILE A 888 -1.44 -6.86 -37.45
N ASP A 889 -1.33 -5.56 -37.75
CA ASP A 889 -2.42 -4.59 -37.69
C ASP A 889 -2.34 -3.55 -38.82
N ILE A 890 -3.34 -2.67 -38.87
CA ILE A 890 -3.50 -1.57 -39.85
C ILE A 890 -2.38 -0.50 -39.85
N SER A 891 -1.23 -0.77 -39.24
CA SER A 891 -0.02 0.03 -39.28
C SER A 891 1.23 -0.69 -39.82
N ASN A 892 1.12 -1.99 -40.13
CA ASN A 892 2.14 -2.78 -40.83
C ASN A 892 1.62 -3.75 -41.91
N ASP A 893 0.31 -4.00 -41.96
CA ASP A 893 -0.45 -4.53 -43.11
C ASP A 893 -1.64 -3.60 -43.36
N MET A 894 -1.70 -2.98 -44.54
CA MET A 894 -2.70 -1.96 -44.87
C MET A 894 -4.01 -2.50 -45.50
N ASP A 895 -4.04 -3.77 -45.94
CA ASP A 895 -5.18 -4.45 -46.59
C ASP A 895 -5.87 -5.48 -45.65
N LEU A 896 -5.09 -6.09 -44.76
CA LEU A 896 -5.41 -7.20 -43.85
C LEU A 896 -5.59 -8.56 -44.55
N ASP A 897 -4.65 -8.93 -45.43
CA ASP A 897 -4.51 -10.30 -45.97
C ASP A 897 -3.32 -11.10 -45.42
N GLY A 898 -2.50 -10.51 -44.54
CA GLY A 898 -1.35 -11.12 -43.86
C GLY A 898 0.00 -10.83 -44.53
N CYS A 899 0.00 -10.37 -45.79
CA CYS A 899 1.22 -9.90 -46.43
C CYS A 899 1.67 -8.54 -45.86
N ARG A 900 2.81 -8.52 -45.17
CA ARG A 900 3.31 -7.31 -44.50
C ARG A 900 3.95 -6.30 -45.47
N ASP A 901 3.17 -5.31 -45.92
CA ASP A 901 3.54 -4.08 -46.67
C ASP A 901 4.99 -4.12 -47.25
N GLY A 902 5.88 -3.30 -46.69
CA GLY A 902 7.16 -2.93 -47.28
C GLY A 902 8.31 -3.96 -47.17
N ASP A 903 8.04 -5.23 -46.85
CA ASP A 903 9.03 -6.32 -46.90
C ASP A 903 8.58 -7.52 -47.76
N GLU A 904 7.30 -7.87 -47.81
CA GLU A 904 6.81 -9.13 -48.43
C GLU A 904 5.56 -9.05 -49.30
N ASP A 905 4.69 -8.06 -49.11
CA ASP A 905 3.73 -7.73 -50.17
C ASP A 905 4.49 -7.13 -51.38
N GLU A 906 3.83 -7.11 -52.54
CA GLU A 906 4.18 -6.22 -53.64
C GLU A 906 3.01 -5.26 -53.97
N ASP A 907 1.89 -5.19 -53.22
CA ASP A 907 0.62 -4.50 -53.54
C ASP A 907 -0.06 -3.85 -52.30
N ASP A 908 0.73 -3.24 -51.38
CA ASP A 908 0.47 -2.83 -49.96
C ASP A 908 -1.01 -2.61 -49.50
N ASP A 909 -1.91 -2.14 -50.37
CA ASP A 909 -3.27 -1.73 -50.04
C ASP A 909 -4.42 -2.55 -50.66
N GLY A 910 -4.12 -3.52 -51.51
CA GLY A 910 -5.13 -4.39 -52.15
C GLY A 910 -5.89 -3.80 -53.36
N ASP A 911 -5.47 -2.66 -53.92
CA ASP A 911 -6.02 -2.06 -55.16
C ASP A 911 -5.80 -2.99 -56.38
N GLY A 912 -4.59 -3.56 -56.49
CA GLY A 912 -4.10 -4.28 -57.67
C GLY A 912 -3.06 -3.51 -58.49
N ILE A 913 -2.26 -2.65 -57.85
CA ILE A 913 -1.22 -1.79 -58.42
C ILE A 913 0.07 -1.89 -57.59
N LEU A 914 0.96 -2.79 -58.01
CA LEU A 914 2.19 -3.08 -57.28
C LEU A 914 3.08 -1.85 -56.95
N ASP A 915 3.72 -1.82 -55.78
CA ASP A 915 4.46 -0.66 -55.22
C ASP A 915 5.65 -0.17 -56.08
N GLU A 916 6.28 -1.03 -56.90
CA GLU A 916 7.30 -0.57 -57.88
C GLU A 916 6.69 0.41 -58.92
N PHE A 917 5.36 0.46 -59.01
CA PHE A 917 4.56 1.31 -59.90
C PHE A 917 3.61 2.26 -59.16
N ASP A 918 3.51 2.16 -57.84
CA ASP A 918 2.72 3.04 -56.98
C ASP A 918 3.56 4.23 -56.44
N LEU A 919 2.87 5.27 -55.97
CA LEU A 919 3.44 6.45 -55.32
C LEU A 919 2.88 6.68 -53.89
N CYS A 920 1.74 6.08 -53.58
CA CYS A 920 1.13 6.00 -52.25
C CYS A 920 0.80 4.54 -51.85
N PRO A 921 1.75 3.56 -51.96
CA PRO A 921 1.50 2.12 -51.68
C PRO A 921 0.54 1.85 -50.52
N GLU A 922 0.88 2.29 -49.30
CA GLU A 922 0.08 2.37 -48.07
C GLU A 922 -1.36 3.00 -48.15
N ARG A 923 -2.11 3.03 -49.27
CA ARG A 923 -3.42 3.73 -49.31
C ARG A 923 -4.42 3.37 -50.42
N TRP A 924 -5.31 2.41 -50.12
CA TRP A 924 -6.29 1.82 -51.05
C TRP A 924 -7.00 2.81 -51.95
N THR A 925 -6.73 2.68 -53.25
CA THR A 925 -7.25 3.60 -54.26
C THR A 925 -8.21 2.91 -55.22
N GLU A 926 -9.50 3.27 -55.18
CA GLU A 926 -10.38 2.91 -56.31
C GLU A 926 -9.74 3.40 -57.62
N THR A 927 -9.51 2.51 -58.59
CA THR A 927 -9.02 2.79 -59.97
C THR A 927 -9.87 3.78 -60.82
N LEU A 928 -10.78 4.52 -60.17
CA LEU A 928 -11.54 5.68 -60.62
C LEU A 928 -10.95 7.02 -60.15
N ASN A 929 -10.15 7.03 -59.08
CA ASN A 929 -9.58 8.21 -58.43
C ASN A 929 -8.13 8.45 -58.88
N ASP A 930 -7.27 7.42 -58.85
CA ASP A 930 -5.99 7.42 -59.55
C ASP A 930 -6.24 7.64 -61.07
N LEU A 931 -5.76 8.78 -61.57
CA LEU A 931 -6.01 9.25 -62.93
C LEU A 931 -4.81 9.06 -63.86
N ASP A 932 -3.60 9.05 -63.30
CA ASP A 932 -2.33 8.97 -64.01
C ASP A 932 -1.89 7.50 -64.20
N LYS A 933 -2.38 6.60 -63.34
CA LYS A 933 -1.98 5.21 -63.15
C LYS A 933 -0.58 5.08 -62.55
N ASP A 934 -0.40 5.85 -61.47
CA ASP A 934 0.73 5.83 -60.54
C ASP A 934 0.28 5.75 -59.07
N GLY A 935 -0.97 5.33 -58.83
CA GLY A 935 -1.42 4.82 -57.54
C GLY A 935 -1.86 5.85 -56.51
N CYS A 936 -1.11 6.95 -56.41
CA CYS A 936 -1.42 8.01 -55.46
C CYS A 936 -2.81 8.64 -55.64
N ASP A 937 -3.48 8.82 -54.50
CA ASP A 937 -4.14 10.10 -54.24
C ASP A 937 -3.05 11.21 -54.16
N ASP A 938 -3.17 12.20 -55.05
CA ASP A 938 -2.13 13.05 -55.66
C ASP A 938 -1.41 14.05 -54.68
N ALA A 939 -0.86 13.58 -53.53
CA ALA A 939 -0.72 14.42 -52.32
C ALA A 939 0.49 14.32 -51.28
N ILE A 940 1.44 13.34 -51.19
CA ILE A 940 2.17 12.98 -49.89
C ILE A 940 3.77 13.01 -49.71
N LYS A 941 4.49 11.86 -49.66
CA LYS A 941 5.68 11.40 -48.79
C LYS A 941 7.12 12.07 -48.77
N ALA A 942 7.96 11.86 -47.69
CA ALA A 942 9.48 11.68 -47.57
C ALA A 942 10.31 12.34 -46.38
N ALA A 943 11.37 11.70 -45.77
CA ALA A 943 12.30 12.29 -44.71
C ALA A 943 13.70 11.60 -44.33
N GLU A 944 14.71 12.40 -43.85
CA GLU A 944 15.91 12.27 -42.90
C GLU A 944 16.93 11.05 -42.76
N ASP A 945 17.86 11.05 -41.73
CA ASP A 945 19.23 10.40 -41.69
C ASP A 945 20.02 10.37 -40.30
N ARG A 946 20.83 9.31 -39.93
CA ARG A 946 22.08 9.19 -39.00
C ARG A 946 22.04 8.66 -37.52
N THR A 947 23.08 8.11 -36.79
CA THR A 947 24.44 7.40 -36.97
C THR A 947 24.92 6.55 -35.71
N LEU A 948 26.24 6.41 -35.30
CA LEU A 948 26.79 5.34 -34.38
C LEU A 948 27.82 5.62 -33.23
N PHE A 949 28.87 6.48 -33.31
CA PHE A 949 30.00 6.47 -32.30
C PHE A 949 29.54 6.73 -30.85
N GLU A 950 28.39 7.36 -30.67
CA GLU A 950 27.76 7.55 -29.36
C GLU A 950 27.45 6.22 -28.61
N LYS A 951 27.28 5.06 -29.28
CA LYS A 951 26.91 3.79 -28.62
C LYS A 951 27.99 3.19 -27.69
N LEU A 952 29.27 3.21 -28.07
CA LEU A 952 30.34 2.64 -27.22
C LEU A 952 30.54 3.44 -25.90
N LEU A 953 30.05 4.67 -25.85
CA LEU A 953 30.00 5.49 -24.62
C LEU A 953 28.72 5.27 -23.80
N ALA A 954 27.70 4.61 -24.37
CA ALA A 954 26.43 4.30 -23.72
C ALA A 954 26.43 2.98 -22.91
N GLY A 955 27.54 2.23 -22.91
CA GLY A 955 27.75 1.12 -21.98
C GLY A 955 27.24 -0.26 -22.43
N GLU A 956 27.24 -0.55 -23.74
CA GLU A 956 26.81 -1.85 -24.28
C GLU A 956 27.53 -3.04 -23.60
N ILE A 957 26.71 -3.95 -23.06
CA ILE A 957 27.07 -4.99 -22.07
C ILE A 957 28.04 -6.04 -22.63
N THR A 958 28.04 -6.23 -23.95
CA THR A 958 28.79 -7.23 -24.73
C THR A 958 30.31 -7.16 -24.56
N ALA A 959 30.85 -6.11 -23.93
CA ALA A 959 32.28 -5.90 -23.74
C ALA A 959 32.88 -6.50 -22.45
N ILE A 960 32.08 -7.01 -21.50
CA ILE A 960 32.53 -7.24 -20.11
C ILE A 960 32.59 -8.72 -19.67
N GLY A 961 31.62 -9.58 -20.02
CA GLY A 961 31.34 -10.87 -19.34
C GLY A 961 32.38 -12.01 -19.41
N ILE A 962 33.58 -11.80 -19.95
CA ILE A 962 34.45 -12.86 -20.51
C ILE A 962 35.42 -13.49 -19.46
N ILE A 963 35.14 -13.41 -18.14
CA ILE A 963 36.22 -13.55 -17.11
C ILE A 963 36.00 -14.52 -15.91
N LEU A 964 34.80 -14.71 -15.34
CA LEU A 964 34.70 -15.01 -13.89
C LEU A 964 34.37 -16.44 -13.39
N ILE A 965 33.80 -17.33 -14.19
CA ILE A 965 33.07 -18.54 -13.71
C ILE A 965 33.86 -19.63 -12.91
N PRO A 966 35.09 -20.06 -13.27
CA PRO A 966 35.60 -21.40 -12.86
C PRO A 966 36.13 -21.62 -11.41
N ILE A 967 35.50 -21.11 -10.36
CA ILE A 967 36.09 -21.12 -8.99
C ILE A 967 35.35 -21.95 -7.91
N VAL A 968 34.07 -22.31 -8.10
CA VAL A 968 33.18 -22.72 -6.99
C VAL A 968 33.17 -24.22 -6.65
N LEU A 969 33.35 -25.11 -7.63
CA LEU A 969 33.08 -26.56 -7.53
C LEU A 969 34.17 -27.38 -6.80
N LEU A 970 34.40 -27.18 -5.49
CA LEU A 970 35.50 -27.88 -4.75
C LEU A 970 35.37 -27.99 -3.20
N LEU A 971 34.16 -27.93 -2.60
CA LEU A 971 34.03 -27.70 -1.13
C LEU A 971 32.89 -28.38 -0.32
N ILE A 972 31.90 -29.04 -0.92
CA ILE A 972 30.58 -29.31 -0.31
C ILE A 972 30.46 -30.30 0.90
N VAL A 973 31.46 -31.04 1.36
CA VAL A 973 31.78 -32.35 0.79
C VAL A 973 32.11 -33.40 1.89
N GLY A 974 33.21 -33.27 2.63
CA GLY A 974 33.67 -34.29 3.60
C GLY A 974 32.97 -34.34 4.98
N GLN A 975 31.63 -34.39 5.07
CA GLN A 975 30.91 -34.09 6.33
C GLN A 975 30.16 -35.21 7.10
N ARG A 976 30.12 -36.48 6.65
CA ARG A 976 28.94 -37.33 6.99
C ARG A 976 28.99 -38.36 8.12
N THR A 977 30.13 -38.71 8.75
CA THR A 977 30.27 -40.13 9.17
C THR A 977 30.71 -40.48 10.62
N LEU A 978 30.65 -39.57 11.60
CA LEU A 978 31.29 -39.77 12.93
C LEU A 978 30.41 -40.08 14.18
N MET A 979 29.10 -40.30 14.08
CA MET A 979 28.18 -40.28 15.25
C MET A 979 28.11 -41.51 16.20
N VAL A 980 28.89 -42.59 16.05
CA VAL A 980 28.55 -43.91 16.68
C VAL A 980 29.15 -44.19 18.08
N THR A 981 30.18 -43.48 18.54
CA THR A 981 31.02 -43.95 19.69
C THR A 981 30.70 -43.36 21.09
N GLY A 982 29.92 -42.29 21.20
CA GLY A 982 29.86 -41.46 22.43
C GLY A 982 29.27 -42.11 23.72
N ARG A 983 28.26 -42.99 23.61
CA ARG A 983 27.36 -43.37 24.73
C ARG A 983 28.00 -44.18 25.89
N ALA A 984 29.28 -44.51 25.83
CA ALA A 984 30.02 -45.16 26.93
C ALA A 984 30.82 -44.19 27.83
N LYS A 985 31.10 -42.96 27.37
CA LYS A 985 32.05 -41.99 27.96
C LYS A 985 31.45 -41.29 29.21
N GLN A 986 30.34 -40.56 29.02
CA GLN A 986 29.70 -39.71 30.03
C GLN A 986 29.41 -40.42 31.38
N LYS A 987 28.97 -41.68 31.35
CA LYS A 987 28.65 -42.45 32.57
C LYS A 987 29.89 -42.75 33.46
N ASN A 988 31.10 -42.62 32.94
CA ASN A 988 32.32 -42.69 33.75
C ASN A 988 32.76 -41.30 34.23
N GLU A 989 32.50 -40.25 33.45
CA GLU A 989 32.77 -38.86 33.84
C GLU A 989 31.87 -38.40 34.99
N MET A 990 30.56 -38.73 34.98
CA MET A 990 29.66 -38.45 36.10
C MET A 990 30.10 -39.12 37.41
N MET A 991 30.62 -40.35 37.37
CA MET A 991 31.22 -41.00 38.55
C MET A 991 32.49 -40.26 39.02
N GLY A 992 33.22 -39.62 38.10
CA GLY A 992 34.34 -38.72 38.40
C GLY A 992 33.88 -37.44 39.09
N VAL A 993 32.81 -36.80 38.63
CA VAL A 993 32.21 -35.62 39.26
C VAL A 993 31.80 -35.95 40.71
N VAL A 994 31.06 -37.05 40.91
CA VAL A 994 30.67 -37.55 42.24
C VAL A 994 31.88 -37.83 43.15
N ALA A 995 32.97 -38.39 42.60
CA ALA A 995 34.21 -38.63 43.35
C ALA A 995 35.02 -37.35 43.62
N SER A 996 34.84 -36.29 42.83
CA SER A 996 35.56 -35.01 42.98
C SER A 996 34.90 -34.04 43.97
N ALA A 997 33.63 -34.24 44.30
CA ALA A 997 32.88 -33.37 45.20
C ALA A 997 33.54 -33.24 46.58
N THR A 998 33.64 -31.98 47.04
CA THR A 998 34.31 -31.55 48.28
C THR A 998 33.39 -30.90 49.31
N ASN A 999 32.10 -30.73 48.98
CA ASN A 999 31.06 -30.26 49.90
C ASN A 999 29.68 -30.87 49.52
N PRO A 1000 28.66 -30.77 50.39
CA PRO A 1000 27.32 -31.32 50.13
C PRO A 1000 26.63 -30.72 48.90
N LEU A 1001 26.83 -29.42 48.63
CA LEU A 1001 26.23 -28.72 47.50
C LEU A 1001 26.71 -29.28 46.14
N GLN A 1002 28.00 -29.62 46.02
CA GLN A 1002 28.57 -30.26 44.82
C GLN A 1002 27.97 -31.67 44.59
N LEU A 1003 27.71 -32.44 45.64
CA LEU A 1003 26.99 -33.72 45.52
C LEU A 1003 25.52 -33.53 45.09
N ARG A 1004 24.83 -32.49 45.57
CA ARG A 1004 23.46 -32.17 45.15
C ARG A 1004 23.39 -31.75 43.68
N ARG A 1005 24.36 -30.95 43.20
CA ARG A 1005 24.48 -30.59 41.77
C ARG A 1005 24.73 -31.82 40.89
N ALA A 1006 25.64 -32.71 41.29
CA ALA A 1006 25.89 -33.98 40.61
C ALA A 1006 24.64 -34.88 40.53
N ALA A 1007 23.79 -34.90 41.57
CA ALA A 1007 22.55 -35.67 41.56
C ALA A 1007 21.52 -35.12 40.55
N ASN A 1008 21.37 -33.79 40.45
CA ASN A 1008 20.48 -33.17 39.47
C ASN A 1008 20.99 -33.41 38.04
N GLN A 1009 22.30 -33.22 37.80
CA GLN A 1009 22.94 -33.46 36.51
C GLN A 1009 22.82 -34.92 36.05
N ALA A 1010 22.83 -35.88 36.99
CA ALA A 1010 22.57 -37.29 36.69
C ALA A 1010 21.14 -37.53 36.17
N ASN A 1011 20.13 -36.90 36.78
CA ASN A 1011 18.74 -37.05 36.36
C ASN A 1011 18.48 -36.44 34.98
N PHE A 1012 19.02 -35.24 34.71
CA PHE A 1012 18.91 -34.56 33.40
C PHE A 1012 19.42 -35.45 32.26
N LEU A 1013 20.64 -36.00 32.38
CA LEU A 1013 21.23 -36.92 31.40
C LEU A 1013 20.44 -38.23 31.19
N PHE A 1014 19.50 -38.56 32.09
CA PHE A 1014 18.59 -39.70 31.95
C PHE A 1014 17.26 -39.32 31.27
N GLU A 1015 16.75 -38.11 31.52
CA GLU A 1015 15.55 -37.60 30.86
C GLU A 1015 15.82 -37.32 29.37
N GLU A 1016 17.02 -36.80 29.04
CA GLU A 1016 17.56 -36.72 27.68
C GLU A 1016 17.98 -38.07 27.05
N GLY A 1017 17.74 -39.20 27.75
CA GLY A 1017 17.99 -40.55 27.24
C GLY A 1017 19.47 -40.94 27.03
N ILE A 1018 20.42 -40.05 27.33
CA ILE A 1018 21.85 -40.24 27.07
C ILE A 1018 22.47 -41.32 27.99
N ILE A 1019 21.98 -41.43 29.23
CA ILE A 1019 22.25 -42.57 30.12
C ILE A 1019 20.98 -43.39 30.41
N SER A 1020 21.11 -44.71 30.56
CA SER A 1020 19.96 -45.56 30.92
C SER A 1020 19.63 -45.52 32.41
N SER A 1021 18.39 -45.88 32.78
CA SER A 1021 17.93 -45.93 34.18
C SER A 1021 18.81 -46.82 35.08
N GLY A 1022 19.33 -47.93 34.55
CA GLY A 1022 20.26 -48.82 35.26
C GLY A 1022 21.68 -48.27 35.44
N GLN A 1023 21.99 -47.13 34.82
CA GLN A 1023 23.18 -46.30 35.09
C GLN A 1023 22.85 -45.21 36.12
N LEU A 1024 21.69 -44.54 35.98
CA LEU A 1024 21.22 -43.51 36.94
C LEU A 1024 21.14 -44.05 38.37
N ASP A 1025 20.45 -45.18 38.59
CA ASP A 1025 20.30 -45.83 39.90
C ASP A 1025 21.65 -46.04 40.63
N ARG A 1026 22.73 -46.26 39.87
CA ARG A 1026 24.08 -46.48 40.44
C ARG A 1026 24.79 -45.17 40.79
N ILE A 1027 24.61 -44.12 39.99
CA ILE A 1027 25.20 -42.81 40.24
C ILE A 1027 24.56 -42.21 41.50
N LEU A 1028 23.23 -42.29 41.62
CA LEU A 1028 22.50 -41.82 42.80
C LEU A 1028 22.89 -42.61 44.07
N SER A 1029 23.08 -43.93 43.97
CA SER A 1029 23.54 -44.76 45.10
C SER A 1029 24.94 -44.38 45.59
N GLU A 1030 25.88 -44.03 44.70
CA GLU A 1030 27.23 -43.61 45.09
C GLU A 1030 27.21 -42.23 45.76
N ILE A 1031 26.37 -41.31 45.28
CA ILE A 1031 26.14 -39.99 45.89
C ILE A 1031 25.63 -40.12 47.33
N GLU A 1032 24.69 -41.03 47.56
CA GLU A 1032 24.11 -41.23 48.90
C GLU A 1032 25.10 -41.90 49.88
N ASP A 1033 25.95 -42.82 49.43
CA ASP A 1033 27.05 -43.37 50.24
C ASP A 1033 28.12 -42.30 50.55
N ARG A 1034 28.54 -41.48 49.57
CA ARG A 1034 29.50 -40.38 49.80
C ARG A 1034 28.98 -39.28 50.73
N LYS A 1035 27.66 -39.12 50.86
CA LYS A 1035 27.04 -38.13 51.76
C LYS A 1035 27.38 -38.36 53.23
N PHE A 1036 27.81 -39.56 53.61
CA PHE A 1036 28.29 -39.91 54.96
C PHE A 1036 29.78 -39.62 55.19
N GLU A 1037 30.53 -39.07 54.22
CA GLU A 1037 31.95 -38.68 54.40
C GLU A 1037 32.15 -37.26 54.98
N PHE A 1038 31.07 -36.47 55.12
CA PHE A 1038 31.10 -35.09 55.62
C PHE A 1038 30.65 -35.00 57.08
N ASP A 1039 31.30 -34.14 57.89
CA ASP A 1039 30.96 -33.96 59.31
C ASP A 1039 29.61 -33.22 59.48
N ASP A 1040 28.82 -33.62 60.49
CA ASP A 1040 27.46 -33.11 60.74
C ASP A 1040 27.37 -31.57 60.85
N ASP A 1041 28.43 -30.91 61.35
CA ASP A 1041 28.44 -29.46 61.63
C ASP A 1041 28.40 -28.59 60.35
N ASP A 1042 28.99 -29.02 59.23
CA ASP A 1042 29.00 -28.23 57.99
C ASP A 1042 27.60 -28.22 57.34
N VAL A 1043 26.94 -29.38 57.28
CA VAL A 1043 25.57 -29.54 56.74
C VAL A 1043 24.56 -28.70 57.53
N LEU A 1044 24.73 -28.62 58.86
CA LEU A 1044 23.86 -27.87 59.76
C LEU A 1044 23.96 -26.33 59.60
N SER A 1045 25.02 -25.82 58.95
CA SER A 1045 25.16 -24.39 58.68
C SER A 1045 24.37 -23.95 57.44
N GLU A 1046 24.56 -24.65 56.33
CA GLU A 1046 23.92 -24.40 55.03
C GLU A 1046 22.40 -24.63 55.08
N GLN A 1047 21.96 -25.68 55.81
CA GLN A 1047 20.53 -25.94 55.97
C GLN A 1047 19.82 -24.84 56.81
N LYS A 1048 20.52 -24.24 57.76
CA LYS A 1048 19.96 -23.21 58.65
C LYS A 1048 19.73 -21.87 57.94
N GLU A 1049 20.63 -21.46 57.04
CA GLU A 1049 20.41 -20.23 56.25
C GLU A 1049 19.26 -20.40 55.24
N ASN A 1050 19.08 -21.60 54.68
CA ASN A 1050 17.95 -21.89 53.81
C ASN A 1050 16.60 -21.97 54.57
N ASP A 1051 16.58 -22.54 55.78
CA ASP A 1051 15.41 -22.49 56.68
C ASP A 1051 15.05 -21.03 57.06
N GLU A 1052 16.04 -20.17 57.29
CA GLU A 1052 15.85 -18.75 57.60
C GLU A 1052 15.32 -17.96 56.39
N LEU A 1053 15.86 -18.20 55.18
CA LEU A 1053 15.33 -17.64 53.92
C LEU A 1053 13.87 -18.05 53.70
N ALA A 1054 13.54 -19.33 53.83
CA ALA A 1054 12.17 -19.83 53.68
C ALA A 1054 11.21 -19.16 54.66
N SER A 1055 11.62 -18.99 55.93
CA SER A 1055 10.82 -18.28 56.94
C SER A 1055 10.68 -16.77 56.68
N VAL A 1056 11.60 -16.15 55.95
CA VAL A 1056 11.51 -14.74 55.54
C VAL A 1056 10.58 -14.59 54.34
N LEU A 1057 10.64 -15.49 53.36
CA LEU A 1057 9.80 -15.49 52.15
C LEU A 1057 8.34 -15.84 52.46
N ASP A 1058 8.06 -16.87 53.26
CA ASP A 1058 6.70 -17.19 53.75
C ASP A 1058 6.06 -16.00 54.49
N LYS A 1059 6.87 -15.31 55.31
CA LYS A 1059 6.45 -14.07 55.97
C LYS A 1059 6.16 -12.93 54.99
N ALA A 1060 6.91 -12.79 53.89
CA ALA A 1060 6.64 -11.81 52.85
C ALA A 1060 5.32 -12.11 52.08
N VAL A 1061 5.07 -13.37 51.73
CA VAL A 1061 3.80 -13.82 51.11
C VAL A 1061 2.62 -13.58 52.04
N SER A 1062 2.74 -13.94 53.33
CA SER A 1062 1.67 -13.72 54.32
C SER A 1062 1.32 -12.24 54.58
N LEU A 1063 2.21 -11.32 54.18
CA LEU A 1063 2.01 -9.86 54.22
C LEU A 1063 1.54 -9.29 52.87
N GLY A 1064 1.43 -10.09 51.81
CA GLY A 1064 1.06 -9.65 50.47
C GLY A 1064 2.15 -8.87 49.73
N LEU A 1065 3.41 -9.00 50.14
CA LEU A 1065 4.56 -8.27 49.57
C LEU A 1065 5.21 -9.00 48.38
N THR A 1066 4.85 -10.26 48.15
CA THR A 1066 5.32 -11.14 47.06
C THR A 1066 4.36 -12.34 46.93
N THR A 1067 4.54 -13.18 45.92
CA THR A 1067 3.68 -14.33 45.60
C THR A 1067 4.42 -15.66 45.74
N ASP A 1068 3.71 -16.78 45.92
CA ASP A 1068 4.30 -18.12 45.96
C ASP A 1068 5.07 -18.50 44.68
N ALA A 1069 4.73 -17.89 43.54
CA ALA A 1069 5.48 -18.04 42.28
C ALA A 1069 6.82 -17.28 42.34
N ALA A 1070 6.79 -16.00 42.72
CA ALA A 1070 8.00 -15.19 42.84
C ALA A 1070 8.97 -15.73 43.92
N THR A 1071 8.46 -16.21 45.07
CA THR A 1071 9.33 -16.85 46.09
C THR A 1071 9.93 -18.16 45.59
N LYS A 1072 9.18 -18.95 44.81
CA LYS A 1072 9.72 -20.16 44.16
C LYS A 1072 10.85 -19.81 43.18
N ARG A 1073 10.72 -18.75 42.36
CA ARG A 1073 11.81 -18.27 41.47
C ARG A 1073 13.02 -17.76 42.25
N MET A 1074 12.83 -16.99 43.32
CA MET A 1074 13.92 -16.56 44.21
C MET A 1074 14.67 -17.75 44.83
N LEU A 1075 13.95 -18.81 45.21
CA LEU A 1075 14.55 -20.08 45.67
C LEU A 1075 15.28 -20.82 44.53
N GLN A 1076 14.76 -20.81 43.30
CA GLN A 1076 15.46 -21.36 42.12
C GLN A 1076 16.74 -20.59 41.81
N HIS A 1077 16.75 -19.26 41.91
CA HIS A 1077 17.97 -18.44 41.77
C HIS A 1077 19.02 -18.74 42.86
N VAL A 1078 18.59 -19.11 44.08
CA VAL A 1078 19.48 -19.56 45.16
C VAL A 1078 20.02 -20.98 44.93
N ASP A 1079 19.18 -21.93 44.52
CA ASP A 1079 19.60 -23.30 44.18
C ASP A 1079 20.58 -23.33 42.97
N ALA A 1080 20.34 -22.47 41.96
CA ALA A 1080 21.26 -22.22 40.86
C ALA A 1080 22.55 -21.50 41.32
N GLY A 1081 22.45 -20.65 42.35
CA GLY A 1081 23.56 -19.89 42.92
C GLY A 1081 23.80 -18.51 42.29
N ARG A 1082 22.81 -17.96 41.55
CA ARG A 1082 22.83 -16.56 41.04
C ARG A 1082 22.88 -15.56 42.20
N PHE A 1083 22.19 -15.86 43.29
CA PHE A 1083 22.22 -15.08 44.54
C PHE A 1083 22.42 -16.00 45.76
N SER A 1084 23.04 -15.49 46.82
CA SER A 1084 23.16 -16.24 48.08
C SER A 1084 21.86 -16.17 48.90
N PRO A 1085 21.60 -17.13 49.82
CA PRO A 1085 20.48 -17.02 50.74
C PRO A 1085 20.50 -15.70 51.53
N GLY A 1086 21.68 -15.28 51.96
CA GLY A 1086 21.92 -14.01 52.66
C GLY A 1086 21.50 -12.76 51.87
N HIS A 1087 21.63 -12.75 50.54
CA HIS A 1087 21.19 -11.63 49.69
C HIS A 1087 19.69 -11.39 49.81
N TYR A 1088 18.88 -12.45 49.59
CA TYR A 1088 17.43 -12.36 49.72
C TYR A 1088 16.98 -12.21 51.18
N ILE A 1089 17.69 -12.80 52.16
CA ILE A 1089 17.42 -12.58 53.60
C ILE A 1089 17.58 -11.09 53.95
N GLU A 1090 18.69 -10.43 53.57
CA GLU A 1090 18.89 -9.01 53.88
C GLU A 1090 17.83 -8.12 53.20
N LEU A 1091 17.57 -8.36 51.90
CA LEU A 1091 16.61 -7.60 51.11
C LEU A 1091 15.18 -7.73 51.65
N TRP A 1092 14.71 -8.94 51.91
CA TRP A 1092 13.34 -9.18 52.40
C TRP A 1092 13.18 -8.87 53.88
N THR A 1093 14.19 -9.10 54.73
CA THR A 1093 14.15 -8.65 56.13
C THR A 1093 13.99 -7.14 56.21
N ARG A 1094 14.67 -6.39 55.33
CA ARG A 1094 14.53 -4.94 55.23
C ARG A 1094 13.15 -4.52 54.72
N ARG A 1095 12.66 -5.09 53.61
CA ARG A 1095 11.30 -4.81 53.09
C ARG A 1095 10.20 -5.10 54.13
N ILE A 1096 10.32 -6.21 54.86
CA ILE A 1096 9.39 -6.57 55.95
C ILE A 1096 9.50 -5.58 57.12
N ALA A 1097 10.71 -5.14 57.50
CA ALA A 1097 10.89 -4.14 58.54
C ALA A 1097 10.24 -2.80 58.17
N ASP A 1098 10.52 -2.29 56.97
CA ASP A 1098 9.93 -1.05 56.45
C ASP A 1098 8.40 -1.14 56.37
N HIS A 1099 7.84 -2.26 55.88
CA HIS A 1099 6.39 -2.49 55.89
C HIS A 1099 5.78 -2.54 57.31
N THR A 1100 6.49 -3.10 58.31
CA THR A 1100 5.99 -3.09 59.69
C THR A 1100 6.03 -1.70 60.34
N LEU A 1101 6.93 -0.80 59.91
CA LEU A 1101 7.04 0.57 60.42
C LEU A 1101 5.86 1.46 59.97
N ASP A 1102 5.32 1.23 58.77
CA ASP A 1102 4.24 2.05 58.20
C ASP A 1102 2.84 1.75 58.78
N THR A 1103 2.73 0.77 59.70
CA THR A 1103 1.45 0.36 60.30
C THR A 1103 0.89 1.30 61.38
N THR A 1104 1.56 2.41 61.69
CA THR A 1104 1.01 3.47 62.58
C THR A 1104 0.36 4.59 61.77
N PRO A 1105 -0.97 4.81 61.87
CA PRO A 1105 -1.68 5.73 60.98
C PRO A 1105 -1.37 7.20 61.26
N ALA A 1106 -1.03 7.94 60.18
CA ALA A 1106 -0.82 9.38 60.20
C ALA A 1106 -1.77 10.11 59.23
N GLU A 1107 -2.36 11.22 59.70
CA GLU A 1107 -3.22 12.12 58.92
C GLU A 1107 -2.40 13.10 58.03
N PRO A 1108 -3.02 13.85 57.10
CA PRO A 1108 -2.48 13.98 55.74
C PRO A 1108 -1.33 14.97 55.50
N VAL A 1109 -0.67 14.76 54.37
CA VAL A 1109 0.44 15.52 53.80
C VAL A 1109 0.13 17.02 53.65
N VAL A 1110 1.11 17.85 54.02
CA VAL A 1110 1.23 19.23 53.51
C VAL A 1110 2.45 19.31 52.60
N GLU A 1111 2.20 19.59 51.33
CA GLU A 1111 3.17 19.71 50.23
C GLU A 1111 4.26 20.77 50.52
N ASN A 1112 5.52 20.55 50.07
CA ASN A 1112 6.28 21.52 49.23
C ASN A 1112 7.71 21.05 48.81
N LYS A 1113 7.87 20.76 47.51
CA LYS A 1113 8.97 21.18 46.59
C LYS A 1113 10.46 20.79 46.84
N ARG A 1114 10.93 19.92 45.91
CA ARG A 1114 12.15 20.04 45.06
C ARG A 1114 13.55 20.13 45.73
N LYS A 1115 14.49 19.26 45.27
CA LYS A 1115 15.53 19.69 44.30
C LYS A 1115 16.41 18.58 43.66
N ARG A 1116 16.88 18.91 42.46
CA ARG A 1116 17.74 18.17 41.52
C ARG A 1116 19.24 18.26 41.91
N ILE A 1117 19.92 17.12 41.87
CA ILE A 1117 21.33 16.80 41.49
C ILE A 1117 22.27 17.98 41.14
N LYS A 1118 23.53 18.00 41.67
CA LYS A 1118 24.83 18.02 40.90
C LYS A 1118 26.11 17.96 41.78
N ARG A 1119 27.25 17.59 41.14
CA ARG A 1119 28.54 17.12 41.71
C ARG A 1119 29.56 18.24 42.06
N ARG A 1120 30.50 17.95 43.00
CA ARG A 1120 31.86 18.55 43.27
C ARG A 1120 31.92 20.09 43.50
N LYS A 1121 32.76 20.67 44.39
CA LYS A 1121 34.21 20.46 44.65
C LYS A 1121 34.68 21.26 45.91
N GLU A 1122 35.75 20.80 46.59
CA GLU A 1122 36.80 21.55 47.35
C GLU A 1122 36.52 22.52 48.55
N ALA A 1123 37.35 22.35 49.61
CA ALA A 1123 37.81 23.28 50.69
C ALA A 1123 36.78 23.88 51.73
N ILE A 1124 36.80 23.55 53.04
CA ILE A 1124 37.78 23.91 54.12
C ILE A 1124 37.91 25.45 54.32
N PRO A 1125 37.79 26.07 55.53
CA PRO A 1125 37.78 25.51 56.92
C PRO A 1125 36.76 26.12 57.95
N ASP A 1126 36.97 25.76 59.23
CA ASP A 1126 36.84 26.53 60.50
C ASP A 1126 35.53 26.69 61.32
N ASP A 1127 35.68 26.29 62.59
CA ASP A 1127 35.24 26.89 63.87
C ASP A 1127 33.77 27.04 64.33
N ALA A 1128 33.31 25.97 65.01
CA ALA A 1128 33.21 25.89 66.49
C ALA A 1128 31.97 26.42 67.27
N VAL A 1129 31.88 25.94 68.53
CA VAL A 1129 31.08 26.42 69.69
C VAL A 1129 29.56 26.14 69.64
N GLU A 1130 28.88 25.60 70.66
CA GLU A 1130 29.18 24.82 71.89
C GLU A 1130 27.82 24.32 72.46
N ILE A 1131 27.82 23.31 73.36
CA ILE A 1131 26.99 23.17 74.62
C ILE A 1131 25.47 23.53 74.56
N GLU A 1132 24.50 22.73 75.05
CA GLU A 1132 24.35 21.96 76.31
C GLU A 1132 23.34 20.79 76.06
N LYS A 1133 23.57 19.53 76.49
CA LYS A 1133 23.08 18.84 77.73
C LYS A 1133 21.53 18.91 77.99
N VAL A 1134 20.88 18.04 78.79
CA VAL A 1134 21.32 17.06 79.82
C VAL A 1134 20.24 15.99 80.15
N GLU A 1135 20.64 14.81 80.68
CA GLU A 1135 19.97 13.90 81.66
C GLU A 1135 18.48 13.44 81.49
N GLU A 1136 18.01 12.29 81.98
CA GLU A 1136 18.60 10.98 82.36
C GLU A 1136 17.45 9.95 82.60
N GLU A 1137 17.77 8.78 83.21
CA GLU A 1137 16.86 7.71 83.69
C GLU A 1137 16.15 6.85 82.62
N ALA A 1138 15.94 5.52 82.80
CA ALA A 1138 16.64 4.50 83.60
C ALA A 1138 16.22 3.10 83.10
N PRO A 1139 17.12 2.09 83.03
CA PRO A 1139 16.80 0.79 82.46
C PRO A 1139 16.01 -0.15 83.40
N LYS A 1140 15.36 -1.15 82.81
CA LYS A 1140 14.83 -2.35 83.50
C LYS A 1140 15.46 -3.61 82.89
N PRO A 1141 15.52 -4.73 83.65
CA PRO A 1141 16.68 -5.61 83.59
C PRO A 1141 16.61 -6.70 82.51
N GLU A 1142 17.78 -6.98 81.94
CA GLU A 1142 18.06 -8.16 81.11
C GLU A 1142 18.32 -9.39 81.99
N MET A 1143 18.15 -10.59 81.42
CA MET A 1143 18.52 -11.85 82.08
C MET A 1143 20.03 -12.10 81.96
N PRO A 1144 20.70 -12.64 83.00
CA PRO A 1144 22.12 -12.93 82.93
C PRO A 1144 22.41 -14.16 82.05
N ASP A 1145 23.29 -14.01 81.07
CA ASP A 1145 23.81 -15.12 80.26
C ASP A 1145 24.69 -16.07 81.12
N PHE A 1146 24.18 -17.27 81.39
CA PHE A 1146 24.88 -18.31 82.13
C PHE A 1146 25.92 -19.08 81.29
N ASP A 1147 25.85 -19.05 79.96
CA ASP A 1147 26.80 -19.72 79.08
C ASP A 1147 28.12 -18.96 78.93
N SER A 1148 28.16 -17.64 79.14
CA SER A 1148 29.42 -16.92 79.34
C SER A 1148 30.23 -17.38 80.57
N MET A 1149 29.56 -17.88 81.63
CA MET A 1149 30.19 -18.09 82.93
C MET A 1149 31.12 -19.31 82.98
N THR A 1150 32.16 -19.26 83.82
CA THR A 1150 33.01 -20.46 84.03
C THR A 1150 32.31 -21.48 84.91
N LYS A 1151 32.65 -22.77 84.72
CA LYS A 1151 32.09 -23.87 85.53
C LYS A 1151 32.29 -23.66 87.05
N LYS A 1152 33.30 -22.90 87.47
CA LYS A 1152 33.54 -22.60 88.89
C LYS A 1152 32.50 -21.62 89.44
N GLU A 1153 32.21 -20.54 88.71
CA GLU A 1153 31.23 -19.53 89.12
C GLU A 1153 29.82 -20.11 89.16
N LEU A 1154 29.47 -20.95 88.17
CA LEU A 1154 28.21 -21.72 88.16
C LEU A 1154 28.09 -22.66 89.37
N VAL A 1155 29.18 -23.33 89.76
CA VAL A 1155 29.25 -24.17 90.98
C VAL A 1155 29.12 -23.33 92.25
N ASP A 1156 29.65 -22.11 92.30
CA ASP A 1156 29.58 -21.26 93.49
C ASP A 1156 28.20 -20.58 93.61
N LEU A 1157 27.57 -20.17 92.49
CA LEU A 1157 26.16 -19.73 92.44
C LEU A 1157 25.17 -20.81 92.90
N LEU A 1158 25.34 -22.05 92.43
CA LEU A 1158 24.49 -23.17 92.86
C LEU A 1158 24.60 -23.45 94.37
N LYS A 1159 25.75 -23.17 95.01
CA LYS A 1159 25.88 -23.26 96.49
C LYS A 1159 25.09 -22.16 97.20
N GLU A 1160 25.10 -20.93 96.68
CA GLU A 1160 24.31 -19.83 97.28
C GLU A 1160 22.80 -20.09 97.20
N ARG A 1161 22.35 -20.95 96.27
CA ARG A 1161 20.95 -21.38 96.13
C ARG A 1161 20.65 -22.78 96.71
N ASP A 1162 21.61 -23.37 97.42
CA ASP A 1162 21.51 -24.71 98.06
C ASP A 1162 21.19 -25.87 97.08
N LEU A 1163 21.59 -25.73 95.81
CA LEU A 1163 21.31 -26.66 94.70
C LEU A 1163 22.47 -27.66 94.43
N PRO A 1164 22.21 -28.84 93.81
CA PRO A 1164 23.23 -29.89 93.65
C PRO A 1164 24.36 -29.55 92.65
N VAL A 1165 25.58 -29.37 93.17
CA VAL A 1165 26.74 -28.85 92.43
C VAL A 1165 27.61 -29.88 91.66
N SER A 1166 27.12 -31.11 91.46
CA SER A 1166 27.84 -32.17 90.74
C SER A 1166 27.29 -32.37 89.33
N GLY A 1167 28.14 -32.21 88.31
CA GLY A 1167 27.82 -32.36 86.88
C GLY A 1167 28.94 -31.84 85.96
N LYS A 1168 28.72 -31.86 84.64
CA LYS A 1168 29.42 -31.10 83.57
C LYS A 1168 29.00 -29.62 83.61
N LYS A 1169 29.50 -28.75 82.71
CA LYS A 1169 29.10 -27.32 82.71
C LYS A 1169 27.62 -27.17 82.34
N SER A 1170 27.18 -27.82 81.26
CA SER A 1170 25.79 -27.83 80.80
C SER A 1170 24.79 -28.26 81.88
N GLU A 1171 25.02 -29.41 82.54
CA GLU A 1171 24.17 -29.91 83.66
C GLU A 1171 24.06 -28.94 84.86
N LEU A 1172 24.92 -27.94 84.96
CA LEU A 1172 24.87 -26.90 86.01
C LEU A 1172 24.15 -25.64 85.52
N ILE A 1173 24.28 -25.30 84.23
CA ILE A 1173 23.51 -24.23 83.57
C ILE A 1173 22.05 -24.62 83.47
N GLU A 1174 21.74 -25.84 83.00
CA GLU A 1174 20.39 -26.40 82.92
C GLU A 1174 19.66 -26.33 84.27
N ARG A 1175 20.36 -26.56 85.38
CA ARG A 1175 19.81 -26.43 86.75
C ARG A 1175 19.61 -24.99 87.20
N LEU A 1176 20.38 -24.03 86.69
CA LEU A 1176 20.19 -22.61 86.97
C LEU A 1176 19.08 -22.02 86.11
N MET A 1177 19.04 -22.33 84.81
CA MET A 1177 17.95 -21.99 83.89
C MET A 1177 16.62 -22.52 84.42
N LYS A 1178 16.54 -23.82 84.73
CA LYS A 1178 15.33 -24.42 85.29
C LYS A 1178 14.93 -23.82 86.64
N TRP A 1179 15.89 -23.42 87.48
CA TRP A 1179 15.57 -22.71 88.72
C TRP A 1179 14.99 -21.31 88.46
N VAL A 1180 15.47 -20.59 87.43
CA VAL A 1180 14.91 -19.29 87.00
C VAL A 1180 13.52 -19.45 86.36
N GLU A 1181 13.26 -20.53 85.63
CA GLU A 1181 11.96 -20.85 85.03
C GLU A 1181 10.90 -21.29 86.07
N GLU A 1182 11.32 -21.95 87.17
CA GLU A 1182 10.41 -22.41 88.24
C GLU A 1182 10.08 -21.32 89.28
N GLY A 1183 10.89 -20.25 89.42
CA GLY A 1183 10.57 -19.00 90.14
C GLY A 1183 11.34 -18.70 91.44
#